data_AF-H5XR05-F1
#
_entry.id   AF-H5XR05-F1
#
_cell.length_a   1.000
_cell.length_b   1.000
_cell.length_c   1.000
_cell.angle_alpha   90.00
_cell.angle_beta   90.00
_cell.angle_gamma   90.00
#
_symmetry.space_group_name_H-M   'P 1'
#
loop_
_entity.id
_entity.type
_entity.pdbx_description
1 polymer ?
#
loop_
_entity_poly.entity_id
_entity_poly.type
_entity_poly.pdbx_seq_one_letter_code
_entity_poly.pdbx_strand_id
1 'polypeptide(L)'
;MPLSPGTRHRRRTRATVALAAALSLLTVTVPPAGAAEPGTHLDVAYSGSFSSGNSYTAATGETMGGSLTRRSGSETLEPGRGLSLGGGRDGAGFEPAELSLGDTTIDEGFVAEIVFTPDDTQAPLATVLAVGGNLSVRYQDGALRYGYDTFVDGRWVSRVRTTEPPSPGEQHVLSVAYLPEGDGARMLAYLDGAPLPTVAPDGGRAALAGGRSELVGIGNDVHPAALGRGFAGSVGKTRFATVTGPFDPDMFAYQKVPGETRTMLRTAFSGGLDGTTYRAGLGEVVEGSLTVTGGQVTSPGSAVLDGEDSAVRWSLAPLGEKPLSRSLLTEVVTGPDLLASESTVADLGGAVRVEATGERTVRLVAGAHNATYELGEPDTRDGVPYHHLVLHSDIDDNGDGTVSLHEGGDPLGEVMTVSGVTASRGDLTIGAGGRGTVYGTAVTSGGDTGEARLGRLPCTTPPLEEADRVAITSGECAPSLLSKASSLRPTERQVSWQEAERTAFLHFGMNTFTGNEWGHGDEDAELFQPAELDTDQWARVLADNGFRYAILTVKHHDGFVLYPSRYTDHDVAASSWRDGGGDVLREFVDSAHRYGLKVGVYLSPSDWNQYHKGVFANGSAKTPRTIPTLVPGDDRAGEDLPTFTYDATDYGGYFLNQLYEVLTEYGPVDEVWFDGADGGIPGADREKYDFAAYYDLIRKLAPEATIAVTGPDVRWVGNENGLARENEWSTVAVGTTEKGNQYVVPSGQAPEIGTDRALVAAGEEGASELVWWPAEVDVSIRPGWFHHDDQQPKSVEHLRDIYYSSVGRNSVLLLNIPPDRSGRLPAADVTRLAEWNARLRQDMPADLALGADVRVQGAPAPEVTDGDGRTSHVVDAGTPVEVVFDGPTTVDRLSFGEDIADGGQQVREVAVDVRAGDGSWRQVATTGTVGYKRVLALPEPVTTEALRVRVTSARGPVHLATVSAYASTTEPVPPPSTYHVDCGAERAGPGTAKAPLNSLGQLRELNPPAGSTVLLKRGSACQGPLELWGYGTDERPARLGVYGRGAPPALPGSATVLPELRERGWVIDPVLNASAHVPVSGR
;
A
#
# COMPACT_ATOMS: atom_id res chain seq x y z
N MET A 1 46.69 -44.22 26.62
CA MET A 1 47.25 -45.54 26.28
C MET A 1 46.08 -46.48 26.00
N PRO A 2 46.22 -47.51 25.14
CA PRO A 2 47.25 -47.79 24.11
C PRO A 2 46.65 -47.75 22.68
N LEU A 3 47.34 -47.87 21.53
CA LEU A 3 48.76 -47.82 21.13
C LEU A 3 48.85 -47.48 19.61
N SER A 4 49.99 -46.99 19.13
CA SER A 4 50.25 -46.60 17.72
C SER A 4 50.66 -47.79 16.82
N PRO A 5 50.87 -47.61 15.49
CA PRO A 5 52.10 -47.03 14.91
C PRO A 5 51.83 -46.04 13.74
N GLY A 6 52.79 -45.29 13.17
CA GLY A 6 54.24 -45.15 13.38
C GLY A 6 54.75 -43.87 12.69
N THR A 7 55.99 -43.42 12.97
CA THR A 7 56.44 -42.03 12.74
C THR A 7 57.55 -41.84 11.70
N ARG A 8 57.74 -40.57 11.24
CA ARG A 8 59.00 -39.81 10.90
C ARG A 8 58.89 -39.05 9.56
N HIS A 9 59.50 -37.87 9.32
CA HIS A 9 60.34 -36.99 10.14
C HIS A 9 60.36 -35.50 9.65
N ARG A 10 60.16 -34.55 10.59
CA ARG A 10 60.84 -33.25 10.80
C ARG A 10 61.24 -32.28 9.65
N ARG A 11 60.68 -31.06 9.76
CA ARG A 11 61.31 -29.70 9.77
C ARG A 11 62.12 -29.21 8.53
N ARG A 12 61.74 -28.03 8.01
CA ARG A 12 62.33 -26.71 8.41
C ARG A 12 61.58 -25.51 7.77
N THR A 13 61.51 -24.40 8.51
CA THR A 13 60.98 -23.08 8.09
C THR A 13 62.07 -22.17 7.52
N ARG A 14 61.77 -21.39 6.45
CA ARG A 14 61.75 -19.90 6.44
C ARG A 14 61.48 -19.32 5.02
N ALA A 15 61.04 -18.06 5.00
CA ALA A 15 60.67 -17.17 3.88
C ALA A 15 61.66 -17.16 2.67
N THR A 16 61.33 -16.64 1.47
CA THR A 16 60.71 -15.31 1.20
C THR A 16 60.05 -15.16 -0.19
N VAL A 17 59.04 -14.28 -0.23
CA VAL A 17 58.27 -13.62 -1.32
C VAL A 17 58.93 -13.47 -2.71
N ALA A 18 58.15 -13.73 -3.79
CA ALA A 18 57.93 -12.82 -4.94
C ALA A 18 56.80 -13.28 -5.90
N LEU A 19 56.05 -12.27 -6.40
CA LEU A 19 55.04 -12.18 -7.49
C LEU A 19 55.31 -13.01 -8.78
N ALA A 20 54.36 -13.27 -9.70
CA ALA A 20 52.97 -12.83 -9.89
C ALA A 20 52.17 -13.74 -10.89
N ALA A 21 50.85 -13.45 -10.99
CA ALA A 21 49.99 -13.43 -12.18
C ALA A 21 49.02 -14.61 -12.49
N ALA A 22 47.77 -14.18 -12.73
CA ALA A 22 46.68 -14.79 -13.51
C ALA A 22 45.88 -15.97 -12.90
N LEU A 23 44.85 -15.62 -12.10
CA LEU A 23 43.61 -16.39 -12.00
C LEU A 23 42.45 -15.52 -12.52
N SER A 24 41.71 -15.99 -13.53
CA SER A 24 40.50 -15.35 -14.03
C SER A 24 39.28 -15.96 -13.31
N LEU A 25 38.70 -15.20 -12.39
CA LEU A 25 37.40 -15.49 -11.78
C LEU A 25 36.30 -15.02 -12.73
N LEU A 26 35.38 -15.92 -13.09
CA LEU A 26 34.08 -15.56 -13.63
C LEU A 26 33.16 -15.22 -12.46
N THR A 27 32.97 -13.93 -12.21
CA THR A 27 31.98 -13.43 -11.25
C THR A 27 30.60 -13.45 -11.90
N VAL A 28 29.72 -14.31 -11.40
CA VAL A 28 28.27 -14.16 -11.65
C VAL A 28 27.77 -13.05 -10.73
N THR A 29 27.37 -11.93 -11.31
CA THR A 29 26.77 -10.80 -10.60
C THR A 29 25.31 -11.09 -10.31
N VAL A 30 24.98 -11.27 -9.03
CA VAL A 30 23.58 -11.29 -8.56
C VAL A 30 23.11 -9.84 -8.42
N PRO A 31 22.02 -9.41 -9.07
CA PRO A 31 21.47 -8.08 -8.86
C PRO A 31 20.83 -7.98 -7.47
N PRO A 32 20.98 -6.86 -6.73
CA PRO A 32 20.29 -6.65 -5.47
C PRO A 32 18.78 -6.43 -5.71
N ALA A 33 17.95 -7.14 -4.95
CA ALA A 33 16.49 -7.12 -5.10
C ALA A 33 15.84 -5.90 -4.42
N GLY A 34 15.89 -4.76 -5.12
CA GLY A 34 14.86 -3.73 -5.07
C GLY A 34 14.45 -3.46 -6.50
N ALA A 35 13.21 -3.80 -6.88
CA ALA A 35 12.74 -3.52 -8.23
C ALA A 35 12.61 -2.00 -8.36
N ALA A 36 13.51 -1.39 -9.13
CA ALA A 36 13.50 0.03 -9.40
C ALA A 36 12.15 0.45 -10.00
N GLU A 37 11.64 1.63 -9.62
CA GLU A 37 10.56 2.25 -10.38
C GLU A 37 10.98 2.35 -11.86
N PRO A 38 10.10 2.07 -12.84
CA PRO A 38 10.44 2.24 -14.25
C PRO A 38 10.97 3.64 -14.55
N GLY A 39 12.26 3.74 -14.88
CA GLY A 39 12.98 5.00 -15.10
C GLY A 39 13.88 5.48 -13.95
N THR A 40 13.72 4.98 -12.72
CA THR A 40 14.61 5.30 -11.60
C THR A 40 15.90 4.47 -11.67
N HIS A 41 17.06 5.11 -11.81
CA HIS A 41 18.36 4.43 -11.96
C HIS A 41 19.18 4.41 -10.65
N LEU A 42 18.95 5.37 -9.76
CA LEU A 42 19.58 5.45 -8.43
C LEU A 42 18.58 6.01 -7.43
N ASP A 43 18.47 5.39 -6.26
CA ASP A 43 17.82 5.94 -5.06
C ASP A 43 18.52 5.35 -3.83
N VAL A 44 19.44 6.10 -3.23
CA VAL A 44 20.29 5.64 -2.12
C VAL A 44 20.23 6.58 -0.94
N ALA A 45 20.09 6.03 0.27
CA ALA A 45 20.19 6.74 1.55
C ALA A 45 21.54 6.50 2.25
N TYR A 46 22.53 5.95 1.52
CA TYR A 46 23.87 5.63 2.00
C TYR A 46 23.89 4.68 3.23
N SER A 47 22.86 3.84 3.38
CA SER A 47 22.68 2.91 4.52
C SER A 47 23.40 1.57 4.34
N GLY A 48 23.86 1.27 3.12
CA GLY A 48 24.65 0.11 2.76
C GLY A 48 26.12 0.25 3.16
N SER A 49 27.02 -0.31 2.36
CA SER A 49 28.46 -0.26 2.67
C SER A 49 29.32 -0.12 1.43
N PHE A 50 30.52 0.40 1.60
CA PHE A 50 31.56 0.24 0.58
C PHE A 50 32.25 -1.10 0.83
N SER A 51 32.20 -1.97 -0.18
CA SER A 51 32.87 -3.27 -0.18
C SER A 51 34.40 -3.10 -0.12
N SER A 52 35.19 -4.18 -0.18
CA SER A 52 36.65 -4.09 -0.17
C SER A 52 37.21 -3.42 -1.44
N GLY A 53 37.18 -2.09 -1.49
CA GLY A 53 37.44 -1.23 -2.64
C GLY A 53 36.71 0.11 -2.51
N ASN A 54 36.47 0.79 -3.65
CA ASN A 54 35.72 2.05 -3.68
C ASN A 54 34.25 1.89 -4.11
N SER A 55 33.80 0.67 -4.43
CA SER A 55 32.44 0.43 -4.94
C SER A 55 31.43 0.25 -3.80
N TYR A 56 30.31 0.96 -3.92
CA TYR A 56 29.18 0.89 -3.00
C TYR A 56 28.34 -0.36 -3.25
N THR A 57 27.83 -0.93 -2.16
CA THR A 57 26.85 -2.00 -2.15
C THR A 57 25.63 -1.47 -1.41
N ALA A 58 24.53 -1.30 -2.16
CA ALA A 58 23.25 -0.81 -1.68
C ALA A 58 22.69 -1.68 -0.53
N ALA A 59 22.02 -1.05 0.43
CA ALA A 59 21.25 -1.73 1.45
C ALA A 59 19.88 -2.21 0.91
N THR A 60 19.22 -3.09 1.66
CA THR A 60 17.81 -3.44 1.44
C THR A 60 16.95 -2.18 1.43
N GLY A 61 16.16 -1.98 0.37
CA GLY A 61 15.33 -0.78 0.17
C GLY A 61 16.01 0.37 -0.58
N GLU A 62 17.28 0.24 -0.96
CA GLU A 62 17.97 1.19 -1.86
C GLU A 62 18.00 0.65 -3.30
N THR A 63 17.85 1.55 -4.29
CA THR A 63 17.91 1.24 -5.72
C THR A 63 19.24 1.68 -6.33
N MET A 64 19.91 0.80 -7.08
CA MET A 64 21.17 1.12 -7.77
C MET A 64 21.29 0.33 -9.09
N GLY A 65 20.63 0.82 -10.14
CA GLY A 65 20.68 0.30 -11.52
C GLY A 65 21.97 0.66 -12.26
N GLY A 66 23.13 0.40 -11.64
CA GLY A 66 24.44 0.83 -12.12
C GLY A 66 25.54 0.61 -11.08
N SER A 67 26.67 1.29 -11.22
CA SER A 67 27.74 1.29 -10.23
C SER A 67 27.91 2.65 -9.57
N LEU A 68 27.95 2.69 -8.25
CA LEU A 68 28.26 3.87 -7.46
C LEU A 68 29.64 3.70 -6.80
N THR A 69 30.56 4.63 -7.06
CA THR A 69 31.98 4.48 -6.69
C THR A 69 32.56 5.75 -6.06
N ARG A 70 33.23 5.60 -4.90
CA ARG A 70 34.01 6.65 -4.22
C ARG A 70 35.20 7.11 -5.06
N ARG A 71 35.51 8.40 -4.98
CA ARG A 71 36.46 9.05 -5.89
C ARG A 71 37.88 9.12 -5.35
N SER A 72 38.05 9.56 -4.10
CA SER A 72 39.35 9.61 -3.43
C SER A 72 39.66 8.33 -2.64
N GLY A 73 38.61 7.65 -2.16
CA GLY A 73 38.70 6.53 -1.22
C GLY A 73 38.86 6.99 0.24
N SER A 74 38.94 8.29 0.52
CA SER A 74 38.94 8.86 1.87
C SER A 74 37.56 9.29 2.36
N GLU A 75 36.54 9.29 1.49
CA GLU A 75 35.16 9.51 1.89
C GLU A 75 34.73 8.43 2.90
N THR A 76 33.87 8.76 3.86
CA THR A 76 33.37 7.81 4.87
C THR A 76 31.84 7.73 4.84
N LEU A 77 31.28 6.68 5.45
CA LEU A 77 29.85 6.61 5.74
C LEU A 77 29.64 6.95 7.21
N GLU A 78 28.81 7.94 7.49
CA GLU A 78 28.40 8.34 8.82
C GLU A 78 26.93 7.92 9.03
N PRO A 79 26.62 7.03 10.00
CA PRO A 79 25.24 6.63 10.30
C PRO A 79 24.33 7.86 10.53
N GLY A 80 23.25 7.96 9.77
CA GLY A 80 22.31 9.09 9.83
C GLY A 80 22.76 10.38 9.12
N ARG A 81 23.99 10.46 8.58
CA ARG A 81 24.48 11.60 7.75
C ARG A 81 24.88 11.20 6.32
N GLY A 82 25.04 9.90 6.06
CA GLY A 82 25.35 9.36 4.74
C GLY A 82 26.82 9.50 4.35
N LEU A 83 27.10 9.91 3.11
CA LEU A 83 28.45 10.05 2.57
C LEU A 83 29.12 11.35 3.05
N SER A 84 30.15 11.23 3.87
CA SER A 84 30.94 12.34 4.41
C SER A 84 32.13 12.68 3.51
N LEU A 85 32.31 13.97 3.22
CA LEU A 85 33.17 14.51 2.16
C LEU A 85 34.05 15.66 2.68
N GLY A 86 35.37 15.53 2.62
CA GLY A 86 36.33 16.57 3.03
C GLY A 86 36.60 17.64 1.96
N GLY A 87 35.82 17.68 0.89
CA GLY A 87 36.06 18.53 -0.28
C GLY A 87 37.25 18.10 -1.15
N GLY A 88 37.62 18.98 -2.09
CA GLY A 88 38.78 18.73 -2.95
C GLY A 88 38.55 17.59 -3.95
N ARG A 89 39.03 16.37 -3.66
CA ARG A 89 38.83 15.20 -4.54
C ARG A 89 37.72 14.26 -4.11
N ASP A 90 37.18 14.45 -2.92
CA ASP A 90 36.15 13.60 -2.35
C ASP A 90 34.85 13.71 -3.14
N GLY A 91 34.12 12.59 -3.24
CA GLY A 91 32.77 12.48 -3.78
C GLY A 91 32.48 11.07 -4.31
N ALA A 92 31.34 10.91 -4.98
CA ALA A 92 31.02 9.67 -5.70
C ALA A 92 30.79 9.92 -7.19
N GLY A 93 30.99 8.88 -8.00
CA GLY A 93 30.51 8.79 -9.37
C GLY A 93 29.49 7.67 -9.47
N PHE A 94 28.35 7.94 -10.09
CA PHE A 94 27.34 6.95 -10.47
C PHE A 94 27.36 6.76 -11.99
N GLU A 95 27.52 5.51 -12.42
CA GLU A 95 27.50 5.08 -13.82
C GLU A 95 26.31 4.10 -13.98
N PRO A 96 25.18 4.52 -14.57
CA PRO A 96 24.01 3.66 -14.78
C PRO A 96 24.32 2.55 -15.80
N ALA A 97 23.72 1.37 -15.64
CA ALA A 97 24.04 0.20 -16.47
C ALA A 97 23.34 0.19 -17.83
N GLU A 98 22.18 0.84 -17.96
CA GLU A 98 21.29 0.73 -19.14
C GLU A 98 20.87 2.11 -19.71
N LEU A 99 21.44 3.20 -19.22
CA LEU A 99 21.12 4.57 -19.66
C LEU A 99 22.34 5.23 -20.32
N SER A 100 22.19 5.63 -21.58
CA SER A 100 23.07 6.62 -22.23
C SER A 100 22.39 7.98 -22.26
N LEU A 101 23.10 9.03 -21.83
CA LEU A 101 22.59 10.41 -21.93
C LEU A 101 22.69 10.98 -23.36
N GLY A 102 23.40 10.32 -24.27
CA GLY A 102 23.71 10.78 -25.63
C GLY A 102 25.22 10.77 -25.95
N ASP A 103 25.59 11.05 -27.19
CA ASP A 103 27.00 10.99 -27.66
C ASP A 103 27.76 12.32 -27.50
N THR A 104 27.12 13.43 -27.85
CA THR A 104 27.70 14.78 -27.84
C THR A 104 26.95 15.77 -26.95
N THR A 105 25.70 15.47 -26.65
CA THR A 105 24.75 16.28 -25.90
C THR A 105 23.99 15.40 -24.92
N ILE A 106 23.44 15.99 -23.86
CA ILE A 106 22.44 15.32 -23.02
C ILE A 106 21.11 15.45 -23.75
N ASP A 107 20.68 14.33 -24.33
CA ASP A 107 19.50 14.20 -25.18
C ASP A 107 18.31 13.55 -24.46
N GLU A 108 18.55 12.90 -23.32
CA GLU A 108 17.54 12.32 -22.43
C GLU A 108 17.10 13.26 -21.31
N GLY A 109 15.82 13.20 -20.95
CA GLY A 109 15.25 13.92 -19.82
C GLY A 109 15.48 13.21 -18.50
N PHE A 110 15.80 13.93 -17.43
CA PHE A 110 16.07 13.34 -16.11
C PHE A 110 15.71 14.25 -14.94
N VAL A 111 15.43 13.64 -13.79
CA VAL A 111 15.44 14.27 -12.46
C VAL A 111 16.63 13.77 -11.64
N ALA A 112 17.22 14.67 -10.86
CA ALA A 112 18.31 14.37 -9.94
C ALA A 112 18.08 15.11 -8.61
N GLU A 113 18.17 14.40 -7.49
CA GLU A 113 17.85 14.92 -6.16
C GLU A 113 18.96 14.57 -5.18
N ILE A 114 19.39 15.53 -4.38
CA ILE A 114 20.45 15.37 -3.37
C ILE A 114 20.00 15.99 -2.07
N VAL A 115 20.04 15.20 -0.98
CA VAL A 115 19.91 15.70 0.39
C VAL A 115 21.31 15.88 0.96
N PHE A 116 21.70 17.10 1.31
CA PHE A 116 23.09 17.46 1.67
C PHE A 116 23.17 18.46 2.82
N THR A 117 24.29 18.43 3.55
CA THR A 117 24.61 19.40 4.62
C THR A 117 26.00 19.99 4.36
N PRO A 118 26.11 21.29 4.04
CA PRO A 118 27.39 21.96 3.81
C PRO A 118 28.20 22.19 5.09
N ASP A 119 29.51 22.12 4.99
CA ASP A 119 30.42 22.68 5.98
C ASP A 119 30.52 24.22 5.85
N ASP A 120 30.94 24.88 6.95
CA ASP A 120 31.13 26.34 7.12
C ASP A 120 31.83 27.06 5.95
N THR A 121 32.72 26.37 5.23
CA THR A 121 33.45 26.95 4.10
C THR A 121 33.53 25.99 2.92
N GLN A 122 33.06 26.43 1.76
CA GLN A 122 33.21 25.71 0.49
C GLN A 122 34.39 26.25 -0.31
N ALA A 123 35.11 25.35 -0.98
CA ALA A 123 36.15 25.74 -1.94
C ALA A 123 35.52 26.42 -3.19
N PRO A 124 36.23 27.33 -3.88
CA PRO A 124 35.74 27.88 -5.15
C PRO A 124 35.45 26.76 -6.17
N LEU A 125 34.25 26.79 -6.74
CA LEU A 125 33.71 25.80 -7.69
C LEU A 125 33.35 24.43 -7.07
N ALA A 126 33.33 24.28 -5.75
CA ALA A 126 32.89 23.07 -5.04
C ALA A 126 31.50 22.61 -5.53
N THR A 127 31.39 21.38 -6.00
CA THR A 127 30.28 20.90 -6.84
C THR A 127 29.43 19.89 -6.09
N VAL A 128 28.12 20.16 -5.96
CA VAL A 128 27.15 19.31 -5.26
C VAL A 128 26.62 18.23 -6.23
N LEU A 129 26.27 18.63 -7.45
CA LEU A 129 25.82 17.75 -8.53
C LEU A 129 26.58 18.08 -9.83
N ALA A 130 26.97 17.06 -10.58
CA ALA A 130 27.40 17.20 -11.98
C ALA A 130 26.85 16.07 -12.85
N VAL A 131 26.48 16.36 -14.09
CA VAL A 131 26.02 15.35 -15.07
C VAL A 131 26.73 15.60 -16.39
N GLY A 132 27.31 14.56 -16.98
CA GLY A 132 27.95 14.63 -18.30
C GLY A 132 29.19 15.53 -18.43
N GLY A 133 29.58 16.23 -17.36
CA GLY A 133 30.77 17.08 -17.26
C GLY A 133 30.53 18.57 -17.45
N ASN A 134 29.44 18.98 -18.13
CA ASN A 134 29.12 20.39 -18.34
C ASN A 134 27.74 20.82 -17.81
N LEU A 135 26.91 19.92 -17.25
CA LEU A 135 25.78 20.29 -16.38
C LEU A 135 26.23 20.19 -14.92
N SER A 136 25.92 21.19 -14.09
CA SER A 136 26.33 21.20 -12.69
C SER A 136 25.55 22.14 -11.77
N VAL A 137 25.54 21.80 -10.48
CA VAL A 137 25.17 22.68 -9.37
C VAL A 137 26.37 22.79 -8.43
N ARG A 138 26.89 24.02 -8.25
CA ARG A 138 28.18 24.27 -7.58
C ARG A 138 28.25 25.63 -6.89
N TYR A 139 29.05 25.73 -5.83
CA TYR A 139 29.38 26.99 -5.18
C TYR A 139 30.35 27.80 -6.03
N GLN A 140 29.97 29.03 -6.40
CA GLN A 140 30.82 29.93 -7.18
C GLN A 140 30.53 31.38 -6.78
N ASP A 141 31.59 32.19 -6.61
CA ASP A 141 31.51 33.64 -6.38
C ASP A 141 30.59 34.07 -5.22
N GLY A 142 30.47 33.22 -4.19
CA GLY A 142 29.62 33.44 -3.01
C GLY A 142 28.16 33.00 -3.17
N ALA A 143 27.81 32.34 -4.28
CA ALA A 143 26.45 31.89 -4.61
C ALA A 143 26.43 30.40 -4.99
N LEU A 144 25.23 29.80 -5.04
CA LEU A 144 25.02 28.49 -5.65
C LEU A 144 24.66 28.67 -7.14
N ARG A 145 25.60 28.35 -8.05
CA ARG A 145 25.43 28.39 -9.50
C ARG A 145 24.90 27.05 -10.01
N TYR A 146 23.79 27.07 -10.75
CA TYR A 146 23.20 25.90 -11.40
C TYR A 146 22.96 26.14 -12.88
N GLY A 147 22.99 25.06 -13.67
CA GLY A 147 22.76 25.06 -15.11
C GLY A 147 23.79 24.25 -15.88
N TYR A 148 23.91 24.51 -17.18
CA TYR A 148 24.74 23.73 -18.11
C TYR A 148 25.42 24.61 -19.16
N ASP A 149 26.51 24.11 -19.76
CA ASP A 149 27.14 24.75 -20.91
C ASP A 149 26.78 24.02 -22.22
N THR A 150 26.48 24.77 -23.28
CA THR A 150 26.14 24.26 -24.62
C THR A 150 27.26 24.55 -25.60
N PHE A 151 27.39 23.73 -26.66
CA PHE A 151 28.37 23.94 -27.72
C PHE A 151 27.67 23.92 -29.10
N VAL A 152 27.39 25.11 -29.63
CA VAL A 152 26.65 25.32 -30.88
C VAL A 152 27.47 26.23 -31.80
N ASP A 153 27.48 25.94 -33.10
CA ASP A 153 28.24 26.68 -34.13
C ASP A 153 29.73 26.92 -33.80
N GLY A 154 30.36 25.94 -33.12
CA GLY A 154 31.76 26.02 -32.71
C GLY A 154 32.04 26.97 -31.54
N ARG A 155 31.00 27.38 -30.79
CA ARG A 155 31.11 28.29 -29.63
C ARG A 155 30.49 27.68 -28.37
N TRP A 156 31.15 27.90 -27.25
CA TRP A 156 30.64 27.56 -25.92
C TRP A 156 29.73 28.68 -25.40
N VAL A 157 28.57 28.31 -24.83
CA VAL A 157 27.61 29.24 -24.22
C VAL A 157 27.12 28.68 -22.89
N SER A 158 27.32 29.42 -21.79
CA SER A 158 26.83 29.03 -20.46
C SER A 158 25.35 29.39 -20.27
N ARG A 159 24.53 28.39 -19.95
CA ARG A 159 23.10 28.51 -19.60
C ARG A 159 22.94 28.28 -18.11
N VAL A 160 23.12 29.35 -17.35
CA VAL A 160 23.18 29.27 -15.88
C VAL A 160 22.40 30.37 -15.16
N ARG A 161 22.15 30.09 -13.90
CA ARG A 161 21.55 30.95 -12.90
C ARG A 161 22.33 30.81 -11.60
N THR A 162 22.06 31.71 -10.66
CA THR A 162 22.64 31.72 -9.32
C THR A 162 21.54 31.97 -8.30
N THR A 163 21.61 31.29 -7.17
CA THR A 163 20.81 31.58 -5.97
C THR A 163 21.73 31.78 -4.76
N GLU A 164 21.19 32.23 -3.63
CA GLU A 164 21.95 32.34 -2.39
C GLU A 164 22.53 30.97 -1.97
N PRO A 165 23.72 30.92 -1.35
CA PRO A 165 24.32 29.66 -0.92
C PRO A 165 23.49 29.05 0.23
N PRO A 166 23.22 27.73 0.21
CA PRO A 166 22.60 27.03 1.35
C PRO A 166 23.39 27.23 2.65
N SER A 167 22.70 27.25 3.78
CA SER A 167 23.28 27.45 5.12
C SER A 167 24.32 26.36 5.43
N PRO A 168 25.46 26.69 6.04
CA PRO A 168 26.33 25.66 6.60
C PRO A 168 25.71 25.03 7.85
N GLY A 169 25.97 23.73 8.05
CA GLY A 169 25.51 22.95 9.20
C GLY A 169 24.05 22.48 9.16
N GLU A 170 23.23 23.01 8.25
CA GLU A 170 21.82 22.64 8.08
C GLU A 170 21.65 21.58 6.97
N GLN A 171 20.54 20.84 6.97
CA GLN A 171 20.22 19.88 5.92
C GLN A 171 19.33 20.53 4.87
N HIS A 172 19.76 20.42 3.62
CA HIS A 172 19.10 20.98 2.44
C HIS A 172 18.71 19.87 1.46
N VAL A 173 17.65 20.13 0.68
CA VAL A 173 17.21 19.28 -0.43
C VAL A 173 17.31 20.09 -1.72
N LEU A 174 18.21 19.67 -2.60
CA LEU A 174 18.36 20.18 -3.96
C LEU A 174 17.76 19.17 -4.94
N SER A 175 16.78 19.61 -5.72
CA SER A 175 16.20 18.79 -6.80
C SER A 175 16.26 19.53 -8.14
N VAL A 176 16.61 18.82 -9.20
CA VAL A 176 16.83 19.35 -10.55
C VAL A 176 16.10 18.48 -11.56
N ALA A 177 15.38 19.11 -12.50
CA ALA A 177 14.87 18.45 -13.70
C ALA A 177 15.51 19.06 -14.94
N TYR A 178 16.05 18.23 -15.82
CA TYR A 178 16.56 18.62 -17.14
C TYR A 178 15.67 18.02 -18.22
N LEU A 179 15.11 18.88 -19.07
CA LEU A 179 14.01 18.56 -19.98
C LEU A 179 14.40 18.98 -21.42
N PRO A 180 14.85 18.05 -22.28
CA PRO A 180 15.08 18.31 -23.69
C PRO A 180 13.80 18.80 -24.39
N GLU A 181 13.86 19.99 -24.99
CA GLU A 181 12.72 20.67 -25.60
C GLU A 181 13.13 21.21 -26.97
N GLY A 182 12.70 20.55 -28.04
CA GLY A 182 13.12 20.88 -29.41
C GLY A 182 14.64 20.71 -29.62
N ASP A 183 15.29 21.76 -30.14
CA ASP A 183 16.74 21.89 -30.30
C ASP A 183 17.46 22.42 -29.03
N GLY A 184 16.70 22.74 -27.99
CA GLY A 184 17.17 23.20 -26.70
C GLY A 184 16.88 22.20 -25.57
N ALA A 185 17.01 22.69 -24.33
CA ALA A 185 16.57 21.99 -23.13
C ALA A 185 16.29 22.99 -22.02
N ARG A 186 15.20 22.79 -21.26
CA ARG A 186 14.86 23.57 -20.08
C ARG A 186 15.41 22.88 -18.83
N MET A 187 15.96 23.65 -17.89
CA MET A 187 16.35 23.11 -16.58
C MET A 187 15.61 23.83 -15.45
N LEU A 188 14.87 23.05 -14.68
CA LEU A 188 14.18 23.45 -13.45
C LEU A 188 15.05 23.05 -12.26
N ALA A 189 15.03 23.85 -11.20
CA ALA A 189 15.74 23.55 -9.97
C ALA A 189 14.92 24.02 -8.77
N TYR A 190 14.98 23.27 -7.69
CA TYR A 190 14.34 23.55 -6.41
C TYR A 190 15.39 23.44 -5.30
N LEU A 191 15.24 24.27 -4.27
CA LEU A 191 16.03 24.20 -3.05
C LEU A 191 15.07 24.37 -1.87
N ASP A 192 15.04 23.36 -0.98
CA ASP A 192 14.23 23.36 0.25
C ASP A 192 12.73 23.64 0.06
N GLY A 193 12.19 23.19 -1.08
CA GLY A 193 10.80 23.36 -1.49
C GLY A 193 10.53 24.65 -2.28
N ALA A 194 11.48 25.58 -2.32
CA ALA A 194 11.35 26.80 -3.12
C ALA A 194 11.79 26.56 -4.58
N PRO A 195 10.95 26.90 -5.58
CA PRO A 195 11.36 26.89 -6.99
C PRO A 195 12.41 27.98 -7.24
N LEU A 196 13.49 27.61 -7.93
CA LEU A 196 14.53 28.54 -8.38
C LEU A 196 14.26 29.00 -9.83
N PRO A 197 14.72 30.21 -10.23
CA PRO A 197 14.55 30.72 -11.59
C PRO A 197 14.97 29.75 -12.70
N THR A 198 14.04 29.36 -13.56
CA THR A 198 14.26 28.46 -14.70
C THR A 198 15.44 28.88 -15.59
N VAL A 199 16.24 27.89 -15.98
CA VAL A 199 17.23 28.03 -17.06
C VAL A 199 16.48 27.85 -18.39
N ALA A 200 16.45 28.90 -19.19
CA ALA A 200 15.63 28.98 -20.41
C ALA A 200 16.15 28.09 -21.55
N PRO A 201 15.24 27.53 -22.39
CA PRO A 201 15.59 26.50 -23.38
C PRO A 201 16.39 26.99 -24.59
N ASP A 202 16.34 28.28 -24.92
CA ASP A 202 16.83 28.81 -26.20
C ASP A 202 18.32 28.56 -26.46
N GLY A 203 18.66 27.74 -27.45
CA GLY A 203 20.00 27.66 -28.05
C GLY A 203 20.93 26.58 -27.50
N GLY A 204 20.51 25.33 -27.71
CA GLY A 204 21.32 24.12 -27.58
C GLY A 204 21.06 23.31 -26.30
N ARG A 205 21.20 22.00 -26.43
CA ARG A 205 21.25 21.04 -25.30
C ARG A 205 22.60 21.11 -24.57
N ALA A 206 22.65 20.62 -23.33
CA ALA A 206 23.87 20.53 -22.54
C ALA A 206 24.91 19.66 -23.27
N ALA A 207 26.12 20.16 -23.46
CA ALA A 207 27.17 19.41 -24.16
C ALA A 207 27.84 18.39 -23.23
N LEU A 208 28.24 17.23 -23.75
CA LEU A 208 28.98 16.22 -23.00
C LEU A 208 30.49 16.47 -23.04
N ALA A 209 31.16 16.25 -21.91
CA ALA A 209 32.62 16.19 -21.85
C ALA A 209 33.08 14.84 -22.42
N GLY A 210 34.08 14.83 -23.30
CA GLY A 210 34.41 13.67 -24.14
C GLY A 210 34.49 12.33 -23.38
N GLY A 211 33.58 11.40 -23.74
CA GLY A 211 33.49 10.06 -23.15
C GLY A 211 32.77 9.99 -21.80
N ARG A 212 31.93 10.97 -21.44
CA ARG A 212 31.14 11.00 -20.18
C ARG A 212 29.62 10.92 -20.42
N SER A 213 29.20 10.15 -21.41
CA SER A 213 27.78 9.87 -21.73
C SER A 213 26.99 9.21 -20.60
N GLU A 214 27.67 8.62 -19.61
CA GLU A 214 27.08 7.74 -18.60
C GLU A 214 27.62 8.04 -17.18
N LEU A 215 27.93 9.31 -16.84
CA LEU A 215 28.51 9.62 -15.52
C LEU A 215 27.83 10.81 -14.81
N VAL A 216 27.24 10.51 -13.65
CA VAL A 216 26.69 11.45 -12.67
C VAL A 216 27.67 11.58 -11.50
N GLY A 217 27.95 12.82 -11.07
CA GLY A 217 28.85 13.15 -9.97
C GLY A 217 28.08 13.68 -8.78
N ILE A 218 28.33 13.08 -7.61
CA ILE A 218 27.65 13.36 -6.36
C ILE A 218 28.71 13.91 -5.40
N GLY A 219 28.56 15.17 -5.00
CA GLY A 219 29.57 15.91 -4.23
C GLY A 219 30.89 16.17 -4.97
N ASN A 220 31.00 15.89 -6.27
CA ASN A 220 32.21 16.17 -7.07
C ASN A 220 31.89 16.35 -8.58
N ASP A 221 32.71 17.16 -9.26
CA ASP A 221 32.62 17.44 -10.69
C ASP A 221 33.15 16.26 -11.55
N VAL A 222 32.41 15.78 -12.54
CA VAL A 222 32.81 14.62 -13.38
C VAL A 222 33.79 14.96 -14.50
N HIS A 223 34.05 16.25 -14.77
CA HIS A 223 34.95 16.68 -15.83
C HIS A 223 36.42 16.38 -15.48
N PRO A 224 37.23 15.73 -16.35
CA PRO A 224 38.59 15.27 -16.01
C PRO A 224 39.56 16.36 -15.51
N ALA A 225 39.45 17.59 -16.01
CA ALA A 225 40.25 18.73 -15.55
C ALA A 225 39.74 19.38 -14.25
N ALA A 226 38.64 18.88 -13.68
CA ALA A 226 37.87 19.52 -12.62
C ALA A 226 37.67 18.67 -11.36
N LEU A 227 38.23 17.45 -11.30
CA LEU A 227 38.09 16.49 -10.20
C LEU A 227 38.53 17.01 -8.81
N GLY A 228 39.19 18.16 -8.74
CA GLY A 228 39.56 18.88 -7.51
C GLY A 228 38.47 19.81 -6.96
N ARG A 229 37.23 19.72 -7.47
CA ARG A 229 36.08 20.57 -7.11
C ARG A 229 35.06 19.86 -6.20
N GLY A 230 35.53 19.04 -5.27
CA GLY A 230 34.69 18.35 -4.29
C GLY A 230 34.02 19.30 -3.31
N PHE A 231 32.76 18.99 -2.99
CA PHE A 231 31.97 19.61 -1.93
C PHE A 231 32.46 19.16 -0.55
N ALA A 232 32.45 20.07 0.43
CA ALA A 232 32.81 19.78 1.82
C ALA A 232 31.53 19.70 2.69
N GLY A 233 31.37 18.61 3.43
CA GLY A 233 30.17 18.36 4.24
C GLY A 233 29.70 16.91 4.10
N SER A 234 28.38 16.71 4.02
CA SER A 234 27.79 15.36 3.90
C SER A 234 26.64 15.30 2.90
N VAL A 235 26.43 14.13 2.30
CA VAL A 235 25.30 13.81 1.42
C VAL A 235 24.53 12.64 2.02
N GLY A 236 23.33 12.92 2.54
CA GLY A 236 22.48 11.96 3.24
C GLY A 236 21.65 11.06 2.33
N LYS A 237 21.22 11.57 1.17
CA LYS A 237 20.50 10.79 0.14
C LYS A 237 20.83 11.27 -1.27
N THR A 238 20.69 10.40 -2.26
CA THR A 238 20.74 10.78 -3.68
C THR A 238 19.84 9.91 -4.55
N ARG A 239 19.04 10.58 -5.41
CA ARG A 239 18.19 9.95 -6.42
C ARG A 239 18.54 10.46 -7.82
N PHE A 240 18.44 9.59 -8.82
CA PHE A 240 18.56 9.91 -10.24
C PHE A 240 17.60 9.04 -11.05
N ALA A 241 16.70 9.65 -11.81
CA ALA A 241 15.69 8.98 -12.62
C ALA A 241 15.51 9.67 -13.98
N THR A 242 15.12 8.93 -15.02
CA THR A 242 14.73 9.48 -16.32
C THR A 242 13.30 10.02 -16.29
N VAL A 243 12.99 10.95 -17.20
CA VAL A 243 11.66 11.56 -17.36
C VAL A 243 11.11 11.20 -18.73
N THR A 244 10.01 10.45 -18.76
CA THR A 244 9.27 10.15 -19.99
C THR A 244 7.92 10.86 -19.99
N GLY A 245 7.71 11.78 -20.93
CA GLY A 245 6.49 12.59 -21.01
C GLY A 245 6.64 14.00 -20.42
N PRO A 246 5.53 14.72 -20.16
CA PRO A 246 5.57 16.04 -19.56
C PRO A 246 6.07 15.97 -18.11
N PHE A 247 6.91 16.91 -17.72
CA PHE A 247 7.40 17.00 -16.35
C PHE A 247 6.31 17.46 -15.37
N ASP A 248 6.17 16.73 -14.27
CA ASP A 248 5.37 17.08 -13.10
C ASP A 248 6.31 17.30 -11.90
N PRO A 249 6.19 18.41 -11.12
CA PRO A 249 6.96 18.61 -9.89
C PRO A 249 6.88 17.44 -8.88
N ASP A 250 5.80 16.64 -8.90
CA ASP A 250 5.65 15.44 -8.08
C ASP A 250 6.60 14.29 -8.47
N MET A 251 7.32 14.40 -9.60
CA MET A 251 8.38 13.47 -9.98
C MET A 251 9.62 13.58 -9.06
N PHE A 252 9.68 14.60 -8.19
CA PHE A 252 10.68 14.70 -7.13
C PHE A 252 10.23 13.97 -5.85
N ALA A 253 10.96 12.93 -5.47
CA ALA A 253 10.62 12.08 -4.32
C ALA A 253 11.16 12.63 -2.98
N TYR A 254 12.23 13.44 -3.01
CA TYR A 254 12.83 14.03 -1.81
C TYR A 254 12.40 15.48 -1.61
N GLN A 255 12.08 16.18 -2.70
CA GLN A 255 11.61 17.56 -2.61
C GLN A 255 10.19 17.58 -2.05
N LYS A 256 10.03 18.14 -0.85
CA LYS A 256 8.73 18.65 -0.41
C LYS A 256 8.41 19.90 -1.22
N VAL A 257 7.90 19.73 -2.43
CA VAL A 257 7.32 20.81 -3.23
C VAL A 257 6.01 21.20 -2.55
N PRO A 258 5.86 22.40 -1.98
CA PRO A 258 4.53 22.92 -1.67
C PRO A 258 3.86 23.09 -3.02
N GLY A 259 2.83 22.29 -3.29
CA GLY A 259 2.20 22.18 -4.62
C GLY A 259 1.95 23.56 -5.22
N GLU A 260 2.33 23.72 -6.50
CA GLU A 260 2.53 25.02 -7.15
C GLU A 260 1.50 26.08 -6.77
N THR A 261 1.98 27.30 -6.52
CA THR A 261 1.25 28.46 -6.00
C THR A 261 0.03 28.84 -6.87
N ARG A 262 -1.07 28.10 -6.69
CA ARG A 262 -2.42 28.63 -6.89
C ARG A 262 -2.66 29.60 -5.75
N THR A 263 -2.96 30.86 -6.07
CA THR A 263 -3.19 31.90 -5.06
C THR A 263 -4.32 31.48 -4.12
N MET A 264 -4.00 31.22 -2.85
CA MET A 264 -4.96 30.61 -1.91
C MET A 264 -5.44 31.60 -0.83
N LEU A 265 -6.75 31.85 -0.83
CA LEU A 265 -7.49 32.19 0.38
C LEU A 265 -8.23 30.94 0.86
N ARG A 266 -7.63 30.23 1.82
CA ARG A 266 -8.23 29.10 2.52
C ARG A 266 -8.32 29.45 4.01
N THR A 267 -9.39 30.15 4.37
CA THR A 267 -9.72 30.51 5.76
C THR A 267 -11.00 29.83 6.20
N ALA A 268 -10.99 29.28 7.41
CA ALA A 268 -12.17 28.81 8.14
C ALA A 268 -12.46 29.72 9.35
N PHE A 269 -11.85 30.91 9.44
CA PHE A 269 -11.91 31.78 10.61
C PHE A 269 -11.54 31.07 11.92
N SER A 270 -10.54 30.17 11.87
CA SER A 270 -9.98 29.42 13.02
C SER A 270 -8.81 30.10 13.74
N GLY A 271 -8.25 31.15 13.13
CA GLY A 271 -7.25 32.05 13.69
C GLY A 271 -7.88 33.24 14.43
N GLY A 272 -7.19 34.39 14.41
CA GLY A 272 -7.55 35.55 15.24
C GLY A 272 -7.37 36.90 14.55
N LEU A 273 -8.08 37.92 15.05
CA LEU A 273 -7.95 39.29 14.57
C LEU A 273 -6.83 40.03 15.31
N ASP A 274 -6.00 40.74 14.55
CA ASP A 274 -5.06 41.74 15.02
C ASP A 274 -5.49 43.11 14.49
N GLY A 275 -6.20 43.85 15.34
CA GLY A 275 -7.02 44.98 14.90
C GLY A 275 -8.14 44.52 13.96
N THR A 276 -8.13 45.01 12.73
CA THR A 276 -9.03 44.56 11.65
C THR A 276 -8.37 43.56 10.71
N THR A 277 -7.12 43.15 10.91
CA THR A 277 -6.42 42.21 10.01
C THR A 277 -6.54 40.80 10.55
N TYR A 278 -6.96 39.87 9.71
CA TYR A 278 -7.12 38.47 10.11
C TYR A 278 -5.80 37.71 9.96
N ARG A 279 -5.35 37.09 11.05
CA ARG A 279 -4.20 36.18 11.09
C ARG A 279 -4.71 34.74 11.00
N ALA A 280 -4.23 34.03 9.98
CA ALA A 280 -4.61 32.64 9.69
C ALA A 280 -4.39 31.70 10.88
N GLY A 281 -5.32 30.76 11.06
CA GLY A 281 -5.21 29.64 12.00
C GLY A 281 -4.31 28.52 11.49
N LEU A 282 -4.12 27.47 12.32
CA LEU A 282 -3.29 26.33 11.94
C LEU A 282 -3.94 25.57 10.77
N GLY A 283 -3.24 25.44 9.64
CA GLY A 283 -3.79 24.80 8.42
C GLY A 283 -4.58 25.72 7.49
N GLU A 284 -4.74 27.01 7.84
CA GLU A 284 -5.26 28.03 6.95
C GLU A 284 -4.17 28.70 6.12
N VAL A 285 -4.55 29.21 4.95
CA VAL A 285 -3.67 29.96 4.06
C VAL A 285 -4.35 31.28 3.67
N VAL A 286 -3.65 32.39 3.87
CA VAL A 286 -4.12 33.74 3.54
C VAL A 286 -2.99 34.48 2.83
N GLU A 287 -2.93 34.39 1.50
CA GLU A 287 -1.94 35.10 0.70
C GLU A 287 -2.41 36.52 0.37
N GLY A 288 -1.69 37.56 0.81
CA GLY A 288 -2.17 38.94 0.77
C GLY A 288 -2.78 39.37 2.10
N SER A 289 -3.57 40.45 2.14
CA SER A 289 -4.21 40.91 3.39
C SER A 289 -5.69 40.55 3.42
N LEU A 290 -6.09 39.68 4.34
CA LEU A 290 -7.49 39.52 4.75
C LEU A 290 -7.78 40.46 5.91
N THR A 291 -8.85 41.24 5.80
CA THR A 291 -9.28 42.20 6.83
C THR A 291 -10.75 41.99 7.16
N VAL A 292 -11.10 42.00 8.45
CA VAL A 292 -12.46 42.00 8.98
C VAL A 292 -12.68 43.37 9.64
N THR A 293 -13.47 44.21 8.99
CA THR A 293 -13.93 45.50 9.52
C THR A 293 -15.32 45.34 10.12
N GLY A 294 -15.58 45.97 11.27
CA GLY A 294 -16.89 45.99 11.95
C GLY A 294 -17.34 44.68 12.61
N GLY A 295 -16.55 43.59 12.51
CA GLY A 295 -16.89 42.27 13.03
C GLY A 295 -15.90 41.69 14.04
N GLN A 296 -16.23 40.52 14.60
CA GLN A 296 -15.38 39.73 15.49
C GLN A 296 -15.28 38.27 15.01
N VAL A 297 -14.13 37.62 15.24
CA VAL A 297 -13.98 36.16 15.14
C VAL A 297 -14.23 35.59 16.54
N THR A 298 -15.35 34.89 16.71
CA THR A 298 -15.88 34.54 18.05
C THR A 298 -15.64 33.08 18.45
N SER A 299 -15.33 32.21 17.48
CA SER A 299 -14.97 30.80 17.67
C SER A 299 -14.37 30.23 16.38
N PRO A 300 -13.55 29.16 16.44
CA PRO A 300 -13.01 28.54 15.24
C PRO A 300 -14.14 28.06 14.32
N GLY A 301 -14.14 28.54 13.07
CA GLY A 301 -15.21 28.28 12.11
C GLY A 301 -16.05 29.51 11.72
N SER A 302 -15.93 30.65 12.41
CA SER A 302 -16.90 31.75 12.27
C SER A 302 -16.36 33.17 12.50
N ALA A 303 -16.66 34.07 11.57
CA ALA A 303 -16.57 35.52 11.74
C ALA A 303 -17.98 36.15 11.72
N VAL A 304 -18.29 36.95 12.73
CA VAL A 304 -19.56 37.69 12.88
C VAL A 304 -19.35 39.13 12.42
N LEU A 305 -20.24 39.66 11.58
CA LEU A 305 -20.18 41.03 11.04
C LEU A 305 -21.31 41.88 11.64
N ASP A 306 -20.98 42.83 12.52
CA ASP A 306 -21.95 43.55 13.35
C ASP A 306 -22.32 44.94 12.77
N GLY A 307 -23.05 44.96 11.65
CA GLY A 307 -23.71 46.16 11.11
C GLY A 307 -23.36 46.52 9.66
N GLU A 308 -24.01 47.55 9.12
CA GLU A 308 -24.03 47.88 7.68
C GLU A 308 -22.66 48.23 7.07
N ASP A 309 -21.70 48.71 7.89
CA ASP A 309 -20.31 49.00 7.47
C ASP A 309 -19.34 47.81 7.65
N SER A 310 -19.85 46.64 8.07
CA SER A 310 -19.02 45.47 8.38
C SER A 310 -18.72 44.62 7.14
N ALA A 311 -17.47 44.23 6.95
CA ALA A 311 -17.04 43.47 5.78
C ALA A 311 -15.78 42.66 6.03
N VAL A 312 -15.69 41.50 5.37
CA VAL A 312 -14.42 40.79 5.15
C VAL A 312 -13.89 41.17 3.76
N ARG A 313 -12.63 41.60 3.67
CA ARG A 313 -11.97 42.01 2.41
C ARG A 313 -10.60 41.36 2.26
N TRP A 314 -10.33 40.79 1.10
CA TRP A 314 -9.06 40.18 0.72
C TRP A 314 -8.45 40.95 -0.46
N SER A 315 -7.14 41.21 -0.45
CA SER A 315 -6.47 41.94 -1.54
C SER A 315 -5.06 41.45 -1.85
N LEU A 316 -4.78 41.37 -3.15
CA LEU A 316 -3.50 41.06 -3.79
C LEU A 316 -3.05 42.27 -4.64
N ALA A 317 -1.74 42.44 -4.85
CA ALA A 317 -1.18 43.61 -5.56
C ALA A 317 -1.25 43.46 -7.11
N PRO A 318 -1.37 44.56 -7.89
CA PRO A 318 -1.82 44.51 -9.29
C PRO A 318 -0.71 44.38 -10.35
N LEU A 319 -1.07 43.80 -11.51
CA LEU A 319 -0.29 43.78 -12.76
C LEU A 319 -1.04 44.51 -13.91
N GLY A 320 -0.31 44.96 -14.93
CA GLY A 320 -0.71 46.04 -15.85
C GLY A 320 -1.24 45.69 -17.27
N GLU A 321 -1.45 46.76 -18.05
CA GLU A 321 -2.31 46.89 -19.26
C GLU A 321 -1.83 46.26 -20.59
N LYS A 322 -2.75 45.74 -21.45
CA LYS A 322 -3.16 46.27 -22.80
C LYS A 322 -4.06 45.30 -23.66
N PRO A 323 -4.76 45.75 -24.75
CA PRO A 323 -6.07 45.19 -25.19
C PRO A 323 -6.23 44.68 -26.68
N LEU A 324 -7.30 43.89 -26.97
CA LEU A 324 -7.87 43.52 -28.31
C LEU A 324 -9.41 43.16 -28.24
N SER A 325 -10.15 42.98 -29.37
CA SER A 325 -11.65 42.85 -29.40
C SER A 325 -12.34 42.02 -30.56
N ARG A 326 -13.58 41.47 -30.32
CA ARG A 326 -14.75 41.04 -31.23
C ARG A 326 -14.94 39.56 -31.74
N SER A 327 -16.16 38.93 -31.85
CA SER A 327 -17.62 39.27 -31.58
C SER A 327 -18.55 38.08 -31.10
N LEU A 328 -19.55 38.20 -30.16
CA LEU A 328 -19.98 37.18 -29.11
C LEU A 328 -21.42 36.62 -29.02
N LEU A 329 -21.52 35.46 -28.31
CA LEU A 329 -22.71 34.74 -27.84
C LEU A 329 -22.46 33.88 -26.55
N THR A 330 -23.48 33.49 -25.78
CA THR A 330 -23.37 32.50 -24.65
C THR A 330 -24.66 31.71 -24.41
N GLU A 331 -24.52 30.41 -24.11
CA GLU A 331 -25.58 29.42 -23.89
C GLU A 331 -25.33 28.69 -22.55
N VAL A 332 -26.38 28.53 -21.74
CA VAL A 332 -26.31 27.87 -20.42
C VAL A 332 -27.49 26.92 -20.23
N VAL A 333 -27.19 25.72 -19.73
CA VAL A 333 -28.20 24.74 -19.27
C VAL A 333 -28.21 24.75 -17.74
N THR A 334 -29.37 25.01 -17.12
CA THR A 334 -29.51 25.12 -15.66
C THR A 334 -30.65 24.23 -15.14
N GLY A 335 -30.47 23.62 -13.97
CA GLY A 335 -31.51 22.86 -13.29
C GLY A 335 -32.43 23.75 -12.42
N PRO A 336 -33.69 23.35 -12.16
CA PRO A 336 -34.62 24.12 -11.31
C PRO A 336 -34.09 24.43 -9.91
N ASP A 337 -33.35 23.50 -9.29
CA ASP A 337 -32.80 23.68 -7.94
C ASP A 337 -31.80 24.86 -7.88
N LEU A 338 -31.10 25.17 -8.98
CA LEU A 338 -30.19 26.31 -9.10
C LEU A 338 -30.94 27.63 -9.38
N LEU A 339 -32.13 27.55 -9.97
CA LEU A 339 -33.01 28.72 -10.13
C LEU A 339 -33.64 29.13 -8.78
N ALA A 340 -33.92 28.15 -7.92
CA ALA A 340 -34.42 28.40 -6.56
C ALA A 340 -33.36 29.02 -5.60
N SER A 341 -32.07 29.05 -5.96
CA SER A 341 -30.97 29.41 -5.04
C SER A 341 -30.41 30.84 -5.16
N GLU A 342 -31.14 31.76 -5.81
CA GLU A 342 -30.74 33.17 -6.04
C GLU A 342 -29.28 33.35 -6.54
N SER A 343 -28.80 32.42 -7.37
CA SER A 343 -27.40 32.29 -7.75
C SER A 343 -27.11 32.81 -9.15
N THR A 344 -25.88 33.30 -9.40
CA THR A 344 -25.45 33.69 -10.76
C THR A 344 -25.36 32.45 -11.65
N VAL A 345 -26.19 32.36 -12.70
CA VAL A 345 -26.21 31.23 -13.65
C VAL A 345 -25.28 31.45 -14.85
N ALA A 346 -24.95 32.70 -15.18
CA ALA A 346 -23.96 33.06 -16.19
C ALA A 346 -23.28 34.38 -15.83
N ASP A 347 -21.94 34.46 -15.95
CA ASP A 347 -21.20 35.72 -15.76
C ASP A 347 -20.13 35.89 -16.84
N LEU A 348 -20.24 36.96 -17.62
CA LEU A 348 -19.32 37.30 -18.72
C LEU A 348 -18.33 38.36 -18.27
N GLY A 349 -17.49 37.99 -17.30
CA GLY A 349 -16.42 38.84 -16.77
C GLY A 349 -16.91 40.08 -16.03
N GLY A 350 -18.10 40.03 -15.44
CA GLY A 350 -18.72 41.12 -14.68
C GLY A 350 -19.40 42.20 -15.52
N ALA A 351 -19.27 42.16 -16.86
CA ALA A 351 -19.86 43.14 -17.77
C ALA A 351 -21.37 42.89 -18.00
N VAL A 352 -21.72 41.63 -18.23
CA VAL A 352 -23.10 41.15 -18.34
C VAL A 352 -23.22 39.80 -17.63
N ARG A 353 -24.27 39.63 -16.84
CA ARG A 353 -24.54 38.39 -16.09
C ARG A 353 -26.03 38.09 -16.01
N VAL A 354 -26.36 36.81 -15.84
CA VAL A 354 -27.72 36.33 -15.59
C VAL A 354 -27.73 35.72 -14.19
N GLU A 355 -28.65 36.19 -13.36
CA GLU A 355 -28.85 35.76 -11.98
C GLU A 355 -30.18 35.02 -11.88
N ALA A 356 -30.25 33.92 -11.16
CA ALA A 356 -31.52 33.40 -10.67
C ALA A 356 -32.07 34.33 -9.58
N THR A 357 -33.40 34.47 -9.51
CA THR A 357 -34.10 35.37 -8.59
C THR A 357 -35.39 34.75 -8.04
N GLY A 358 -35.50 33.42 -8.08
CA GLY A 358 -36.68 32.64 -7.69
C GLY A 358 -36.85 31.41 -8.57
N GLU A 359 -37.66 30.45 -8.11
CA GLU A 359 -37.78 29.08 -8.66
C GLU A 359 -37.86 28.99 -10.19
N ARG A 360 -38.49 29.99 -10.84
CA ARG A 360 -38.57 30.12 -12.31
C ARG A 360 -38.38 31.58 -12.78
N THR A 361 -37.57 32.38 -12.08
CA THR A 361 -37.33 33.78 -12.46
C THR A 361 -35.85 34.11 -12.54
N VAL A 362 -35.44 34.79 -13.60
CA VAL A 362 -34.05 35.19 -13.85
C VAL A 362 -33.92 36.69 -14.12
N ARG A 363 -32.84 37.29 -13.62
CA ARG A 363 -32.51 38.70 -13.82
C ARG A 363 -31.26 38.83 -14.69
N LEU A 364 -31.42 39.44 -15.85
CA LEU A 364 -30.30 39.93 -16.65
C LEU A 364 -29.77 41.22 -16.03
N VAL A 365 -28.46 41.31 -15.81
CA VAL A 365 -27.75 42.49 -15.31
C VAL A 365 -26.63 42.85 -16.30
N ALA A 366 -26.60 44.09 -16.77
CA ALA A 366 -25.59 44.60 -17.68
C ALA A 366 -25.13 46.00 -17.22
N GLY A 367 -23.92 46.08 -16.66
CA GLY A 367 -23.45 47.28 -15.96
C GLY A 367 -24.42 47.73 -14.85
N ALA A 368 -24.93 48.96 -14.95
CA ALA A 368 -25.90 49.53 -14.01
C ALA A 368 -27.38 49.17 -14.33
N HIS A 369 -27.65 48.50 -15.45
CA HIS A 369 -29.00 48.15 -15.91
C HIS A 369 -29.33 46.72 -15.53
N ASN A 370 -30.59 46.44 -15.18
CA ASN A 370 -31.08 45.08 -15.01
C ASN A 370 -32.57 44.95 -15.36
N ALA A 371 -32.99 43.74 -15.71
CA ALA A 371 -34.36 43.36 -16.01
C ALA A 371 -34.61 41.91 -15.56
N THR A 372 -35.78 41.64 -14.98
CA THR A 372 -36.18 40.32 -14.50
C THR A 372 -37.25 39.72 -15.42
N TYR A 373 -37.11 38.44 -15.71
CA TYR A 373 -37.94 37.64 -16.60
C TYR A 373 -38.43 36.38 -15.86
N GLU A 374 -39.61 35.89 -16.24
CA GLU A 374 -40.19 34.63 -15.73
C GLU A 374 -40.07 33.56 -16.83
N LEU A 375 -39.64 32.36 -16.45
CA LEU A 375 -39.32 31.25 -17.34
C LEU A 375 -40.51 30.33 -17.58
N GLY A 376 -40.49 29.63 -18.72
CA GLY A 376 -41.42 28.56 -19.08
C GLY A 376 -41.40 27.38 -18.10
N GLU A 377 -42.15 26.32 -18.41
CA GLU A 377 -41.95 25.04 -17.70
C GLU A 377 -40.61 24.43 -18.12
N PRO A 378 -39.85 23.79 -17.21
CA PRO A 378 -38.60 23.13 -17.58
C PRO A 378 -38.82 22.00 -18.59
N ASP A 379 -37.93 21.91 -19.58
CA ASP A 379 -37.79 20.71 -20.40
C ASP A 379 -37.28 19.56 -19.54
N THR A 380 -37.52 18.31 -19.97
CA THR A 380 -37.07 17.11 -19.24
C THR A 380 -36.27 16.18 -20.14
N ARG A 381 -35.09 15.77 -19.68
CA ARG A 381 -34.23 14.78 -20.37
C ARG A 381 -33.72 13.76 -19.37
N ASP A 382 -33.90 12.48 -19.70
CA ASP A 382 -33.49 11.33 -18.90
C ASP A 382 -33.99 11.38 -17.43
N GLY A 383 -35.16 11.99 -17.21
CA GLY A 383 -35.79 12.15 -15.90
C GLY A 383 -35.37 13.40 -15.12
N VAL A 384 -34.44 14.21 -15.64
CA VAL A 384 -33.96 15.44 -15.01
C VAL A 384 -34.59 16.67 -15.70
N PRO A 385 -35.25 17.57 -14.96
CA PRO A 385 -35.76 18.83 -15.50
C PRO A 385 -34.64 19.87 -15.67
N TYR A 386 -34.72 20.72 -16.70
CA TYR A 386 -33.75 21.79 -16.97
C TYR A 386 -34.36 22.94 -17.79
N HIS A 387 -33.69 24.09 -17.76
CA HIS A 387 -33.94 25.25 -18.63
C HIS A 387 -32.71 25.54 -19.50
N HIS A 388 -32.97 26.10 -20.68
CA HIS A 388 -31.95 26.43 -21.69
C HIS A 388 -31.98 27.94 -21.94
N LEU A 389 -30.92 28.65 -21.54
CA LEU A 389 -30.85 30.11 -21.57
C LEU A 389 -29.76 30.59 -22.52
N VAL A 390 -30.08 31.53 -23.40
CA VAL A 390 -29.15 32.08 -24.40
C VAL A 390 -29.10 33.60 -24.31
N LEU A 391 -27.89 34.15 -24.19
CA LEU A 391 -27.62 35.57 -24.10
C LEU A 391 -27.03 36.11 -25.40
N HIS A 392 -27.68 37.13 -25.95
CA HIS A 392 -27.26 37.83 -27.17
C HIS A 392 -26.85 39.28 -26.84
N SER A 393 -25.74 39.75 -27.41
CA SER A 393 -25.28 41.14 -27.25
C SER A 393 -24.69 41.73 -28.53
N ASP A 394 -24.99 42.99 -28.82
CA ASP A 394 -24.31 43.79 -29.84
C ASP A 394 -23.86 45.12 -29.21
N ILE A 395 -22.58 45.18 -28.83
CA ILE A 395 -21.96 46.27 -28.05
C ILE A 395 -20.75 46.85 -28.79
N ASP A 396 -20.73 48.15 -29.03
CA ASP A 396 -19.70 48.86 -29.79
C ASP A 396 -18.38 49.09 -29.02
N ASP A 397 -17.39 49.71 -29.67
CA ASP A 397 -16.06 49.92 -29.09
C ASP A 397 -16.02 50.97 -27.96
N ASN A 398 -17.13 51.69 -27.71
CA ASN A 398 -17.30 52.62 -26.58
C ASN A 398 -17.98 51.94 -25.37
N GLY A 399 -18.45 50.70 -25.53
CA GLY A 399 -19.28 49.98 -24.56
C GLY A 399 -20.77 50.29 -24.67
N ASP A 400 -21.20 50.89 -25.78
CA ASP A 400 -22.60 51.28 -26.02
C ASP A 400 -23.27 50.28 -26.98
N GLY A 401 -24.48 49.83 -26.67
CA GLY A 401 -25.12 48.76 -27.44
C GLY A 401 -26.39 48.20 -26.87
N THR A 402 -26.68 46.94 -27.22
CA THR A 402 -27.90 46.23 -26.79
C THR A 402 -27.64 44.79 -26.35
N VAL A 403 -28.47 44.29 -25.43
CA VAL A 403 -28.42 42.93 -24.87
C VAL A 403 -29.84 42.36 -24.77
N SER A 404 -30.01 41.05 -25.01
CA SER A 404 -31.28 40.33 -24.84
C SER A 404 -31.07 38.89 -24.36
N LEU A 405 -32.01 38.39 -23.55
CA LEU A 405 -32.02 37.03 -23.01
C LEU A 405 -33.16 36.21 -23.65
N HIS A 406 -32.87 34.96 -23.98
CA HIS A 406 -33.77 34.02 -24.65
C HIS A 406 -33.83 32.71 -23.87
N GLU A 407 -34.96 32.01 -23.94
CA GLU A 407 -35.14 30.65 -23.41
C GLU A 407 -35.51 29.70 -24.57
N GLY A 408 -34.78 28.60 -24.75
CA GLY A 408 -35.00 27.64 -25.84
C GLY A 408 -34.86 28.20 -27.26
N GLY A 409 -34.42 29.45 -27.40
CA GLY A 409 -34.35 30.22 -28.65
C GLY A 409 -35.43 31.32 -28.83
N ASP A 410 -36.40 31.44 -27.91
CA ASP A 410 -37.41 32.49 -27.91
C ASP A 410 -37.04 33.64 -26.94
N PRO A 411 -37.21 34.92 -27.33
CA PRO A 411 -36.84 36.07 -26.49
C PRO A 411 -37.78 36.25 -25.29
N LEU A 412 -37.22 36.40 -24.09
CA LEU A 412 -37.98 36.54 -22.84
C LEU A 412 -38.56 37.94 -22.60
N GLY A 413 -38.17 38.96 -23.39
CA GLY A 413 -38.75 40.31 -23.30
C GLY A 413 -38.05 41.38 -24.14
N GLU A 414 -38.27 42.65 -23.81
CA GLU A 414 -37.69 43.80 -24.55
C GLU A 414 -36.16 43.86 -24.45
N VAL A 415 -35.54 44.33 -25.55
CA VAL A 415 -34.09 44.46 -25.71
C VAL A 415 -33.56 45.60 -24.83
N MET A 416 -32.55 45.30 -24.01
CA MET A 416 -31.94 46.25 -23.08
C MET A 416 -30.82 47.06 -23.77
N THR A 417 -30.97 48.37 -23.87
CA THR A 417 -29.89 49.27 -24.29
C THR A 417 -28.93 49.53 -23.13
N VAL A 418 -27.63 49.47 -23.38
CA VAL A 418 -26.56 49.63 -22.39
C VAL A 418 -25.53 50.66 -22.88
N SER A 419 -24.84 51.32 -21.95
CA SER A 419 -23.76 52.28 -22.27
C SER A 419 -22.57 52.14 -21.32
N GLY A 420 -21.35 52.28 -21.83
CA GLY A 420 -20.11 52.13 -21.07
C GLY A 420 -19.85 50.73 -20.50
N VAL A 421 -20.43 49.67 -21.10
CA VAL A 421 -20.23 48.27 -20.69
C VAL A 421 -19.02 47.68 -21.40
N THR A 422 -18.01 47.27 -20.62
CA THR A 422 -16.73 46.77 -21.14
C THR A 422 -16.82 45.30 -21.60
N ALA A 423 -17.53 45.04 -22.69
CA ALA A 423 -17.66 43.69 -23.26
C ALA A 423 -16.59 43.42 -24.34
N SER A 424 -15.69 42.46 -24.07
CA SER A 424 -14.98 41.76 -25.15
C SER A 424 -15.95 40.82 -25.85
N ARG A 425 -15.70 40.46 -27.11
CA ARG A 425 -16.67 39.66 -27.85
C ARG A 425 -16.06 38.50 -28.69
N GLY A 426 -16.73 37.34 -28.87
CA GLY A 426 -16.37 36.13 -29.68
C GLY A 426 -17.45 34.98 -29.69
N ASP A 427 -17.91 34.47 -30.86
CA ASP A 427 -19.14 33.66 -31.08
C ASP A 427 -19.06 32.18 -30.65
N LEU A 428 -20.21 31.51 -30.42
CA LEU A 428 -20.35 30.26 -29.65
C LEU A 428 -20.92 29.06 -30.44
N THR A 429 -20.45 27.84 -30.17
CA THR A 429 -21.19 26.57 -30.42
C THR A 429 -20.65 25.43 -29.53
N ILE A 430 -21.51 24.68 -28.83
CA ILE A 430 -21.13 23.48 -28.03
C ILE A 430 -22.17 22.35 -28.24
N GLY A 431 -21.72 21.09 -28.19
CA GLY A 431 -22.58 19.88 -28.23
C GLY A 431 -22.36 18.99 -27.00
N ALA A 432 -23.39 18.21 -26.61
CA ALA A 432 -23.49 17.60 -25.29
C ALA A 432 -23.05 16.11 -25.18
N GLY A 433 -22.67 15.71 -23.96
CA GLY A 433 -22.51 14.32 -23.48
C GLY A 433 -22.90 14.22 -21.99
N GLY A 434 -23.54 13.13 -21.57
CA GLY A 434 -24.36 13.10 -20.33
C GLY A 434 -23.66 12.64 -19.03
N ARG A 435 -24.39 12.87 -17.91
CA ARG A 435 -24.07 12.56 -16.49
C ARG A 435 -22.79 13.19 -15.94
N GLY A 436 -22.97 14.27 -15.15
CA GLY A 436 -21.92 14.86 -14.30
C GLY A 436 -21.04 15.93 -14.97
N THR A 437 -20.99 15.97 -16.31
CA THR A 437 -20.11 16.89 -17.03
C THR A 437 -20.80 18.21 -17.38
N VAL A 438 -20.31 19.32 -16.83
CA VAL A 438 -20.51 20.65 -17.43
C VAL A 438 -19.25 21.00 -18.23
N TYR A 439 -19.43 21.23 -19.52
CA TYR A 439 -18.37 21.68 -20.43
C TYR A 439 -18.17 23.20 -20.28
N GLY A 440 -16.91 23.65 -20.34
CA GLY A 440 -16.58 25.08 -20.28
C GLY A 440 -16.90 25.83 -21.57
N THR A 441 -17.07 27.15 -21.44
CA THR A 441 -17.06 28.08 -22.56
C THR A 441 -15.64 28.30 -23.06
N ALA A 442 -15.47 28.41 -24.39
CA ALA A 442 -14.22 28.84 -25.00
C ALA A 442 -14.51 29.89 -26.09
N VAL A 443 -13.73 30.98 -26.06
CA VAL A 443 -13.81 32.09 -27.03
C VAL A 443 -12.69 31.95 -28.04
N THR A 444 -12.99 32.07 -29.34
CA THR A 444 -11.94 32.22 -30.37
C THR A 444 -11.92 33.63 -30.95
N SER A 445 -10.94 34.43 -30.53
CA SER A 445 -10.32 35.46 -31.38
C SER A 445 -8.93 34.98 -31.78
N GLY A 446 -8.56 35.12 -33.04
CA GLY A 446 -7.37 34.45 -33.58
C GLY A 446 -6.06 34.80 -32.89
N GLY A 447 -5.42 33.80 -32.27
CA GLY A 447 -3.99 33.82 -31.95
C GLY A 447 -3.58 34.43 -30.62
N ASP A 448 -4.25 34.08 -29.51
CA ASP A 448 -3.61 33.63 -28.25
C ASP A 448 -4.68 33.27 -27.20
N THR A 449 -4.44 32.18 -26.44
CA THR A 449 -5.45 31.57 -25.55
C THR A 449 -5.26 31.97 -24.09
N GLY A 450 -6.23 32.66 -23.50
CA GLY A 450 -6.35 32.85 -22.05
C GLY A 450 -7.40 31.93 -21.45
N GLU A 451 -7.04 31.12 -20.45
CA GLU A 451 -7.97 30.22 -19.76
C GLU A 451 -8.91 30.97 -18.79
N ALA A 452 -10.19 30.60 -18.80
CA ALA A 452 -11.16 30.99 -17.77
C ALA A 452 -11.43 29.81 -16.83
N ARG A 453 -11.42 30.04 -15.50
CA ARG A 453 -11.61 28.99 -14.49
C ARG A 453 -13.08 28.79 -14.15
N LEU A 454 -13.55 27.55 -14.26
CA LEU A 454 -14.86 27.11 -13.77
C LEU A 454 -14.78 26.75 -12.28
N GLY A 455 -15.83 27.07 -11.52
CA GLY A 455 -16.02 26.52 -10.18
C GLY A 455 -16.53 25.08 -10.26
N ARG A 456 -15.98 24.18 -9.43
CA ARG A 456 -16.61 22.86 -9.18
C ARG A 456 -17.85 23.08 -8.31
N LEU A 457 -18.94 22.39 -8.63
CA LEU A 457 -20.06 22.21 -7.69
C LEU A 457 -19.56 21.53 -6.41
N PRO A 458 -20.18 21.78 -5.24
CA PRO A 458 -19.85 21.06 -4.01
C PRO A 458 -20.05 19.55 -4.22
N CYS A 459 -19.01 18.79 -3.90
CA CYS A 459 -19.06 17.32 -3.95
C CYS A 459 -20.04 16.84 -2.87
N THR A 460 -21.21 16.34 -3.28
CA THR A 460 -22.21 15.78 -2.38
C THR A 460 -21.86 14.32 -2.07
N THR A 461 -21.51 14.05 -0.83
CA THR A 461 -21.34 12.68 -0.32
C THR A 461 -22.69 12.21 0.26
N PRO A 462 -23.44 11.33 -0.42
CA PRO A 462 -24.65 10.77 0.15
C PRO A 462 -24.31 9.94 1.41
N PRO A 463 -25.29 9.65 2.28
CA PRO A 463 -25.12 8.62 3.30
C PRO A 463 -24.67 7.32 2.64
N LEU A 464 -23.57 6.76 3.13
CA LEU A 464 -23.01 5.50 2.65
C LEU A 464 -23.36 4.39 3.65
N GLU A 465 -23.76 3.24 3.12
CA GLU A 465 -23.87 2.00 3.90
C GLU A 465 -22.49 1.30 3.90
N GLU A 466 -22.20 0.59 4.99
CA GLU A 466 -20.97 -0.20 5.10
C GLU A 466 -21.04 -1.43 4.20
N ALA A 467 -19.95 -1.73 3.50
CA ALA A 467 -19.86 -2.83 2.55
C ALA A 467 -18.41 -3.32 2.40
N ASP A 468 -18.22 -4.53 1.87
CA ASP A 468 -16.92 -5.03 1.39
C ASP A 468 -16.53 -4.48 0.02
N ARG A 469 -17.49 -3.87 -0.70
CA ARG A 469 -17.31 -3.35 -2.05
C ARG A 469 -18.32 -2.26 -2.41
N VAL A 470 -17.85 -1.20 -3.07
CA VAL A 470 -18.68 -0.04 -3.47
C VAL A 470 -18.28 0.43 -4.88
N ALA A 471 -19.26 0.60 -5.77
CA ALA A 471 -19.01 1.04 -7.15
C ALA A 471 -18.44 2.48 -7.22
N ILE A 472 -17.47 2.69 -8.10
CA ILE A 472 -16.97 4.00 -8.52
C ILE A 472 -17.88 4.51 -9.64
N THR A 473 -18.29 5.78 -9.54
CA THR A 473 -19.15 6.41 -10.53
C THR A 473 -18.34 7.25 -11.51
N SER A 474 -18.74 7.27 -12.79
CA SER A 474 -18.06 8.10 -13.80
C SER A 474 -18.18 9.58 -13.43
N GLY A 475 -17.04 10.28 -13.38
CA GLY A 475 -16.96 11.68 -12.93
C GLY A 475 -17.01 11.87 -11.40
N GLU A 476 -16.78 10.81 -10.62
CA GLU A 476 -16.80 10.89 -9.16
C GLU A 476 -15.74 11.83 -8.58
N CYS A 477 -16.17 12.70 -7.66
CA CYS A 477 -15.30 13.65 -6.99
C CYS A 477 -14.51 12.98 -5.85
N ALA A 478 -13.23 13.36 -5.71
CA ALA A 478 -12.32 12.80 -4.71
C ALA A 478 -12.89 12.70 -3.27
N PRO A 479 -13.62 13.69 -2.71
CA PRO A 479 -14.22 13.53 -1.38
C PRO A 479 -15.25 12.40 -1.27
N SER A 480 -16.02 12.12 -2.34
CA SER A 480 -16.94 10.97 -2.40
C SER A 480 -16.17 9.66 -2.42
N LEU A 481 -15.12 9.58 -3.25
CA LEU A 481 -14.27 8.39 -3.34
C LEU A 481 -13.58 8.07 -2.01
N LEU A 482 -13.07 9.09 -1.31
CA LEU A 482 -12.45 8.92 0.02
C LEU A 482 -13.49 8.57 1.11
N SER A 483 -14.70 9.10 1.01
CA SER A 483 -15.82 8.71 1.89
C SER A 483 -16.18 7.22 1.70
N LYS A 484 -16.25 6.74 0.45
CA LYS A 484 -16.44 5.31 0.14
C LYS A 484 -15.27 4.46 0.62
N ALA A 485 -14.04 4.94 0.46
CA ALA A 485 -12.86 4.25 0.98
C ALA A 485 -12.87 4.10 2.51
N SER A 486 -13.48 5.06 3.22
CA SER A 486 -13.68 5.04 4.68
C SER A 486 -14.85 4.14 5.12
N SER A 487 -15.88 3.96 4.29
CA SER A 487 -17.05 3.11 4.60
C SER A 487 -16.83 1.61 4.31
N LEU A 488 -15.70 1.22 3.72
CA LEU A 488 -15.41 -0.18 3.44
C LEU A 488 -15.11 -0.97 4.73
N ARG A 489 -15.54 -2.24 4.75
CA ARG A 489 -15.36 -3.21 5.84
C ARG A 489 -14.95 -4.58 5.29
N PRO A 490 -14.11 -5.35 6.00
CA PRO A 490 -13.88 -6.76 5.69
C PRO A 490 -15.16 -7.59 5.90
N THR A 491 -15.29 -8.67 5.15
CA THR A 491 -16.20 -9.77 5.51
C THR A 491 -15.61 -10.59 6.66
N GLU A 492 -16.44 -11.29 7.46
CA GLU A 492 -15.96 -12.08 8.61
C GLU A 492 -14.87 -13.11 8.24
N ARG A 493 -14.97 -13.74 7.06
CA ARG A 493 -13.92 -14.64 6.55
C ARG A 493 -12.58 -13.92 6.33
N GLN A 494 -12.61 -12.67 5.86
CA GLN A 494 -11.40 -11.84 5.71
C GLN A 494 -10.86 -11.37 7.07
N VAL A 495 -11.72 -11.11 8.07
CA VAL A 495 -11.27 -10.83 9.45
C VAL A 495 -10.58 -12.05 10.03
N SER A 496 -11.22 -13.22 10.01
CA SER A 496 -10.66 -14.48 10.53
C SER A 496 -9.37 -14.92 9.80
N TRP A 497 -9.28 -14.63 8.50
CA TRP A 497 -8.05 -14.81 7.73
C TRP A 497 -6.95 -13.81 8.12
N GLN A 498 -7.27 -12.53 8.31
CA GLN A 498 -6.30 -11.51 8.73
C GLN A 498 -5.77 -11.79 10.14
N GLU A 499 -6.66 -12.25 11.04
CA GLU A 499 -6.33 -12.77 12.38
C GLU A 499 -5.39 -13.98 12.34
N ALA A 500 -5.24 -14.68 11.20
CA ALA A 500 -4.28 -15.78 11.09
C ALA A 500 -2.83 -15.31 11.31
N GLU A 501 -2.51 -14.09 10.84
CA GLU A 501 -1.18 -13.48 10.68
C GLU A 501 -0.16 -14.28 9.86
N ARG A 502 0.00 -15.57 10.13
CA ARG A 502 0.95 -16.48 9.52
C ARG A 502 0.24 -17.74 9.02
N THR A 503 0.25 -17.89 7.71
CA THR A 503 -0.22 -19.06 6.97
C THR A 503 0.98 -19.79 6.38
N ALA A 504 0.86 -21.10 6.16
CA ALA A 504 1.95 -21.93 5.66
C ALA A 504 1.59 -22.49 4.29
N PHE A 505 2.50 -22.43 3.33
CA PHE A 505 2.35 -23.06 2.02
C PHE A 505 3.18 -24.34 1.97
N LEU A 506 2.68 -25.36 1.28
CA LEU A 506 3.36 -26.64 1.07
C LEU A 506 3.39 -26.96 -0.42
N HIS A 507 4.41 -26.46 -1.12
CA HIS A 507 4.74 -26.92 -2.47
C HIS A 507 5.31 -28.34 -2.40
N PHE A 508 4.45 -29.29 -2.77
CA PHE A 508 4.76 -30.71 -2.82
C PHE A 508 4.06 -31.34 -4.02
N GLY A 509 4.72 -32.27 -4.71
CA GLY A 509 4.15 -32.90 -5.90
C GLY A 509 5.22 -33.46 -6.81
N MET A 510 4.87 -33.64 -8.09
CA MET A 510 5.78 -34.22 -9.09
C MET A 510 7.12 -33.46 -9.20
N ASN A 511 7.09 -32.12 -9.08
CA ASN A 511 8.29 -31.27 -9.13
C ASN A 511 9.30 -31.55 -8.01
N THR A 512 8.86 -32.02 -6.83
CA THR A 512 9.76 -32.51 -5.76
C THR A 512 10.60 -33.71 -6.24
N PHE A 513 10.04 -34.57 -7.09
CA PHE A 513 10.68 -35.79 -7.58
C PHE A 513 11.55 -35.51 -8.81
N THR A 514 11.09 -34.68 -9.76
CA THR A 514 11.89 -34.28 -10.92
C THR A 514 13.04 -33.32 -10.56
N GLY A 515 12.87 -32.49 -9.51
CA GLY A 515 13.79 -31.39 -9.20
C GLY A 515 13.56 -30.15 -10.05
N ASN A 516 12.32 -29.95 -10.52
CA ASN A 516 11.88 -28.75 -11.22
C ASN A 516 11.27 -27.73 -10.23
N GLU A 517 11.15 -26.47 -10.65
CA GLU A 517 10.19 -25.53 -10.04
C GLU A 517 8.84 -25.64 -10.75
N TRP A 518 8.86 -25.56 -12.09
CA TRP A 518 7.70 -25.75 -12.96
C TRP A 518 7.92 -26.99 -13.83
N GLY A 519 7.02 -27.96 -13.72
CA GLY A 519 7.00 -29.15 -14.56
C GLY A 519 6.47 -28.90 -15.97
N HIS A 520 6.37 -29.96 -16.75
CA HIS A 520 6.04 -29.93 -18.18
C HIS A 520 4.74 -30.66 -18.52
N GLY A 521 4.12 -31.35 -17.56
CA GLY A 521 2.85 -32.06 -17.70
C GLY A 521 2.91 -33.38 -18.48
N ASP A 522 4.11 -33.83 -18.84
CA ASP A 522 4.40 -35.12 -19.46
C ASP A 522 5.28 -36.03 -18.57
N GLU A 523 5.44 -35.66 -17.29
CA GLU A 523 6.17 -36.44 -16.31
C GLU A 523 5.61 -37.86 -16.12
N ASP A 524 6.51 -38.83 -15.95
CA ASP A 524 6.17 -40.20 -15.59
C ASP A 524 5.66 -40.25 -14.14
N ALA A 525 4.38 -40.60 -13.96
CA ALA A 525 3.72 -40.72 -12.66
C ALA A 525 4.48 -41.64 -11.70
N GLU A 526 5.21 -42.64 -12.21
CA GLU A 526 5.99 -43.57 -11.40
C GLU A 526 7.15 -42.92 -10.64
N LEU A 527 7.57 -41.70 -11.03
CA LEU A 527 8.56 -40.91 -10.29
C LEU A 527 8.05 -40.41 -8.92
N PHE A 528 6.73 -40.28 -8.75
CA PHE A 528 6.12 -39.81 -7.52
C PHE A 528 6.13 -40.90 -6.45
N GLN A 529 7.11 -40.87 -5.55
CA GLN A 529 7.37 -41.95 -4.58
C GLN A 529 7.72 -41.45 -3.16
N PRO A 530 6.82 -40.74 -2.45
CA PRO A 530 7.06 -40.33 -1.07
C PRO A 530 6.95 -41.50 -0.09
N ALA A 531 8.00 -42.31 -0.02
CA ALA A 531 8.06 -43.56 0.73
C ALA A 531 7.86 -43.41 2.25
N GLU A 532 8.07 -42.21 2.81
CA GLU A 532 7.93 -41.92 4.24
C GLU A 532 6.98 -40.73 4.53
N LEU A 533 6.00 -40.50 3.64
CA LEU A 533 5.02 -39.41 3.77
C LEU A 533 4.45 -39.32 5.19
N ASP A 534 4.56 -38.14 5.79
CA ASP A 534 4.19 -37.89 7.19
C ASP A 534 3.60 -36.47 7.31
N THR A 535 2.34 -36.34 6.89
CA THR A 535 1.58 -35.09 6.96
C THR A 535 1.28 -34.68 8.42
N ASP A 536 1.25 -35.64 9.35
CA ASP A 536 1.23 -35.38 10.79
C ASP A 536 2.50 -34.61 11.21
N GLN A 537 3.69 -34.95 10.69
CA GLN A 537 4.92 -34.18 10.92
C GLN A 537 4.86 -32.78 10.32
N TRP A 538 4.19 -32.60 9.17
CA TRP A 538 4.00 -31.27 8.58
C TRP A 538 3.13 -30.41 9.48
N ALA A 539 1.88 -30.82 9.71
CA ALA A 539 0.89 -30.07 10.48
C ALA A 539 1.35 -29.81 11.92
N ARG A 540 1.97 -30.79 12.58
CA ARG A 540 2.54 -30.62 13.92
C ARG A 540 3.65 -29.56 13.97
N VAL A 541 4.56 -29.54 13.00
CA VAL A 541 5.65 -28.55 12.96
C VAL A 541 5.12 -27.15 12.71
N LEU A 542 4.09 -27.01 11.87
CA LEU A 542 3.45 -25.72 11.59
C LEU A 542 2.70 -25.20 12.83
N ALA A 543 1.87 -26.03 13.47
CA ALA A 543 1.16 -25.66 14.70
C ALA A 543 2.13 -25.29 15.84
N ASP A 544 3.17 -26.10 16.10
CA ASP A 544 4.19 -25.83 17.12
C ASP A 544 4.98 -24.51 16.86
N ASN A 545 4.96 -24.00 15.62
CA ASN A 545 5.63 -22.75 15.22
C ASN A 545 4.69 -21.55 15.04
N GLY A 546 3.40 -21.72 15.35
CA GLY A 546 2.46 -20.62 15.48
C GLY A 546 1.71 -20.23 14.19
N PHE A 547 1.79 -21.06 13.15
CA PHE A 547 0.92 -20.94 11.98
C PHE A 547 -0.53 -21.30 12.35
N ARG A 548 -1.50 -20.72 11.64
CA ARG A 548 -2.94 -20.99 11.84
C ARG A 548 -3.61 -21.70 10.64
N TYR A 549 -3.05 -21.55 9.45
CA TYR A 549 -3.48 -22.24 8.23
C TYR A 549 -2.31 -23.05 7.65
N ALA A 550 -2.62 -24.12 6.95
CA ALA A 550 -1.73 -24.74 5.97
C ALA A 550 -2.43 -24.84 4.61
N ILE A 551 -1.75 -24.51 3.53
CA ILE A 551 -2.22 -24.57 2.14
C ILE A 551 -1.36 -25.59 1.38
N LEU A 552 -1.98 -26.55 0.70
CA LEU A 552 -1.28 -27.58 -0.09
C LEU A 552 -1.43 -27.32 -1.60
N THR A 553 -0.36 -27.53 -2.38
CA THR A 553 -0.42 -27.57 -3.85
C THR A 553 -1.08 -28.87 -4.34
N VAL A 554 -2.41 -28.94 -4.28
CA VAL A 554 -3.22 -30.11 -4.68
C VAL A 554 -3.02 -30.47 -6.16
N LYS A 555 -2.79 -29.46 -7.00
CA LYS A 555 -2.36 -29.60 -8.40
C LYS A 555 -1.51 -28.39 -8.78
N HIS A 556 -0.28 -28.61 -9.24
CA HIS A 556 0.61 -27.54 -9.72
C HIS A 556 0.47 -27.31 -11.24
N HIS A 557 1.25 -26.39 -11.84
CA HIS A 557 1.22 -26.09 -13.28
C HIS A 557 1.46 -27.31 -14.20
N ASP A 558 2.16 -28.34 -13.71
CA ASP A 558 2.32 -29.62 -14.40
C ASP A 558 0.97 -30.31 -14.68
N GLY A 559 0.00 -30.15 -13.78
CA GLY A 559 -1.30 -30.80 -13.84
C GLY A 559 -1.37 -32.12 -13.06
N PHE A 560 -0.31 -32.51 -12.34
CA PHE A 560 -0.30 -33.75 -11.54
C PHE A 560 -1.11 -33.57 -10.26
N VAL A 561 -2.15 -34.39 -10.09
CA VAL A 561 -3.12 -34.26 -8.99
C VAL A 561 -2.73 -35.14 -7.79
N LEU A 562 -2.74 -34.55 -6.59
CA LEU A 562 -2.29 -35.21 -5.35
C LEU A 562 -3.30 -36.15 -4.68
N TYR A 563 -4.43 -36.39 -5.32
CA TYR A 563 -5.50 -37.29 -4.87
C TYR A 563 -6.05 -38.06 -6.08
N PRO A 564 -6.70 -39.23 -5.90
CA PRO A 564 -7.22 -40.04 -6.99
C PRO A 564 -8.48 -39.39 -7.59
N SER A 565 -8.30 -38.50 -8.58
CA SER A 565 -9.37 -37.69 -9.16
C SER A 565 -10.07 -38.46 -10.27
N ARG A 566 -11.41 -38.41 -10.31
CA ARG A 566 -12.20 -39.13 -11.32
C ARG A 566 -12.10 -38.50 -12.73
N TYR A 567 -11.38 -37.38 -12.86
CA TYR A 567 -11.35 -36.53 -14.05
C TYR A 567 -10.00 -36.50 -14.78
N THR A 568 -8.96 -37.18 -14.28
CA THR A 568 -7.66 -37.32 -14.96
C THR A 568 -7.09 -38.73 -14.79
N ASP A 569 -6.10 -39.07 -15.60
CA ASP A 569 -5.21 -40.25 -15.46
C ASP A 569 -3.76 -39.83 -15.14
N HIS A 570 -3.57 -38.56 -14.76
CA HIS A 570 -2.29 -37.97 -14.35
C HIS A 570 -2.38 -37.49 -12.91
N ASP A 571 -2.43 -38.46 -12.00
CA ASP A 571 -2.58 -38.27 -10.56
C ASP A 571 -1.81 -39.34 -9.77
N VAL A 572 -1.95 -39.32 -8.44
CA VAL A 572 -1.34 -40.31 -7.54
C VAL A 572 -1.75 -41.76 -7.81
N ALA A 573 -2.93 -42.02 -8.38
CA ALA A 573 -3.37 -43.39 -8.71
C ALA A 573 -2.69 -43.95 -9.96
N ALA A 574 -2.07 -43.10 -10.78
CA ALA A 574 -1.20 -43.51 -11.89
C ALA A 574 0.23 -43.91 -11.43
N SER A 575 0.60 -43.65 -10.17
CA SER A 575 1.89 -44.06 -9.59
C SER A 575 1.78 -45.40 -8.84
N SER A 576 2.89 -46.14 -8.69
CA SER A 576 2.91 -47.32 -7.81
C SER A 576 2.95 -47.01 -6.31
N TRP A 577 3.04 -45.73 -5.93
CA TRP A 577 3.06 -45.32 -4.52
C TRP A 577 1.79 -45.78 -3.81
N ARG A 578 1.96 -46.50 -2.69
CA ARG A 578 0.88 -47.17 -1.95
C ARG A 578 -0.02 -48.06 -2.82
N ASP A 579 0.58 -48.78 -3.76
CA ASP A 579 -0.09 -49.66 -4.73
C ASP A 579 -1.16 -48.92 -5.59
N GLY A 580 -0.98 -47.61 -5.83
CA GLY A 580 -1.92 -46.75 -6.53
C GLY A 580 -3.13 -46.29 -5.68
N GLY A 581 -3.13 -46.59 -4.38
CA GLY A 581 -4.18 -46.21 -3.42
C GLY A 581 -3.82 -45.04 -2.51
N GLY A 582 -2.85 -44.22 -2.88
CA GLY A 582 -2.43 -43.05 -2.11
C GLY A 582 -3.36 -41.84 -2.30
N ASP A 583 -3.49 -41.01 -1.27
CA ASP A 583 -4.23 -39.73 -1.30
C ASP A 583 -3.54 -38.75 -0.33
N VAL A 584 -2.70 -37.87 -0.89
CA VAL A 584 -1.94 -36.89 -0.08
C VAL A 584 -2.86 -35.81 0.46
N LEU A 585 -3.91 -35.43 -0.29
CA LEU A 585 -4.86 -34.42 0.15
C LEU A 585 -5.63 -34.89 1.39
N ARG A 586 -6.10 -36.15 1.41
CA ARG A 586 -6.74 -36.75 2.60
C ARG A 586 -5.81 -36.71 3.80
N GLU A 587 -4.60 -37.25 3.64
CA GLU A 587 -3.63 -37.33 4.74
C GLU A 587 -3.24 -35.94 5.25
N PHE A 588 -3.19 -34.94 4.36
CA PHE A 588 -2.93 -33.56 4.70
C PHE A 588 -4.08 -32.93 5.50
N VAL A 589 -5.32 -33.01 5.00
CA VAL A 589 -6.50 -32.38 5.61
C VAL A 589 -6.83 -33.01 6.96
N ASP A 590 -6.79 -34.35 7.06
CA ASP A 590 -7.02 -35.06 8.32
C ASP A 590 -5.96 -34.70 9.39
N SER A 591 -4.72 -34.42 8.97
CA SER A 591 -3.65 -33.98 9.87
C SER A 591 -3.79 -32.51 10.27
N ALA A 592 -4.08 -31.62 9.31
CA ALA A 592 -4.29 -30.20 9.57
C ALA A 592 -5.38 -29.98 10.63
N HIS A 593 -6.56 -30.58 10.42
CA HIS A 593 -7.66 -30.51 11.39
C HIS A 593 -7.30 -31.09 12.75
N ARG A 594 -6.61 -32.24 12.80
CA ARG A 594 -6.14 -32.90 14.04
C ARG A 594 -5.21 -32.02 14.87
N TYR A 595 -4.33 -31.26 14.22
CA TYR A 595 -3.41 -30.31 14.87
C TYR A 595 -4.00 -28.90 15.06
N GLY A 596 -5.27 -28.68 14.68
CA GLY A 596 -5.96 -27.40 14.87
C GLY A 596 -5.52 -26.31 13.89
N LEU A 597 -5.07 -26.70 12.71
CA LEU A 597 -4.84 -25.80 11.57
C LEU A 597 -6.08 -25.75 10.69
N LYS A 598 -6.35 -24.56 10.15
CA LYS A 598 -7.25 -24.34 9.02
C LYS A 598 -6.63 -24.82 7.71
N VAL A 599 -7.47 -25.17 6.74
CA VAL A 599 -7.09 -25.88 5.51
C VAL A 599 -7.23 -24.98 4.29
N GLY A 600 -6.15 -24.79 3.55
CA GLY A 600 -6.17 -24.18 2.23
C GLY A 600 -5.79 -25.17 1.13
N VAL A 601 -6.28 -24.90 -0.09
CA VAL A 601 -5.97 -25.69 -1.28
C VAL A 601 -5.55 -24.77 -2.43
N TYR A 602 -4.36 -25.03 -2.98
CA TYR A 602 -3.93 -24.47 -4.26
C TYR A 602 -4.30 -25.46 -5.36
N LEU A 603 -5.09 -25.00 -6.33
CA LEU A 603 -5.37 -25.72 -7.57
C LEU A 603 -4.98 -24.81 -8.73
N SER A 604 -3.89 -25.14 -9.41
CA SER A 604 -3.40 -24.28 -10.49
C SER A 604 -4.43 -24.14 -11.61
N PRO A 605 -4.80 -22.90 -12.00
CA PRO A 605 -5.66 -22.67 -13.16
C PRO A 605 -4.96 -23.12 -14.45
N SER A 606 -3.65 -22.90 -14.58
CA SER A 606 -2.82 -23.40 -15.69
C SER A 606 -2.50 -24.89 -15.52
N ASP A 607 -2.52 -25.65 -16.61
CA ASP A 607 -2.41 -27.12 -16.58
C ASP A 607 -1.77 -27.65 -17.87
N TRP A 608 -0.46 -27.95 -17.79
CA TRP A 608 0.31 -28.48 -18.92
C TRP A 608 -0.16 -29.86 -19.38
N ASN A 609 -0.55 -30.74 -18.47
CA ASN A 609 -1.03 -32.08 -18.81
C ASN A 609 -2.32 -32.03 -19.66
N GLN A 610 -3.27 -31.16 -19.29
CA GLN A 610 -4.49 -30.94 -20.06
C GLN A 610 -4.25 -30.16 -21.35
N TYR A 611 -3.17 -29.36 -21.44
CA TYR A 611 -2.74 -28.75 -22.70
C TYR A 611 -2.23 -29.81 -23.69
N HIS A 612 -1.36 -30.74 -23.27
CA HIS A 612 -0.90 -31.85 -24.12
C HIS A 612 -2.04 -32.78 -24.57
N LYS A 613 -3.09 -32.91 -23.76
CA LYS A 613 -4.33 -33.65 -24.09
C LYS A 613 -5.29 -32.88 -25.02
N GLY A 614 -5.04 -31.60 -25.31
CA GLY A 614 -5.92 -30.78 -26.14
C GLY A 614 -7.26 -30.41 -25.46
N VAL A 615 -7.28 -30.36 -24.13
CA VAL A 615 -8.43 -29.96 -23.31
C VAL A 615 -8.28 -28.51 -22.88
N PHE A 616 -7.12 -28.13 -22.37
CA PHE A 616 -6.77 -26.75 -21.99
C PHE A 616 -6.56 -25.88 -23.24
N ALA A 617 -7.05 -24.64 -23.20
CA ALA A 617 -6.95 -23.64 -24.28
C ALA A 617 -7.49 -24.08 -25.65
N ASN A 618 -8.29 -25.14 -25.71
CA ASN A 618 -8.72 -25.77 -26.96
C ASN A 618 -9.77 -24.97 -27.76
N GLY A 619 -10.21 -23.81 -27.24
CA GLY A 619 -11.19 -22.93 -27.88
C GLY A 619 -12.62 -23.49 -27.92
N SER A 620 -12.93 -24.51 -27.11
CA SER A 620 -14.26 -25.09 -27.00
C SER A 620 -15.33 -24.06 -26.63
N ALA A 621 -16.53 -24.23 -27.17
CA ALA A 621 -17.67 -23.38 -26.84
C ALA A 621 -18.16 -23.70 -25.42
N LYS A 622 -18.54 -22.66 -24.67
CA LYS A 622 -19.27 -22.83 -23.41
C LYS A 622 -20.57 -23.60 -23.67
N THR A 623 -20.81 -24.64 -22.89
CA THR A 623 -21.97 -25.54 -22.99
C THR A 623 -22.46 -25.91 -21.60
N PRO A 624 -23.77 -26.15 -21.39
CA PRO A 624 -24.27 -26.56 -20.08
C PRO A 624 -23.62 -27.86 -19.62
N ARG A 625 -22.87 -27.80 -18.52
CA ARG A 625 -22.29 -28.96 -17.80
C ARG A 625 -22.92 -29.05 -16.41
N THR A 626 -23.33 -30.25 -16.03
CA THR A 626 -23.75 -30.54 -14.65
C THR A 626 -22.52 -30.90 -13.84
N ILE A 627 -22.34 -30.27 -12.68
CA ILE A 627 -21.22 -30.49 -11.75
C ILE A 627 -21.81 -31.09 -10.46
N PRO A 628 -21.39 -32.29 -10.01
CA PRO A 628 -20.36 -33.12 -10.62
C PRO A 628 -20.86 -33.81 -11.91
N THR A 629 -19.99 -33.92 -12.90
CA THR A 629 -20.22 -34.76 -14.08
C THR A 629 -19.87 -36.19 -13.70
N LEU A 630 -20.85 -37.09 -13.56
CA LEU A 630 -20.55 -38.49 -13.27
C LEU A 630 -19.89 -39.19 -14.48
N VAL A 631 -18.75 -39.85 -14.25
CA VAL A 631 -17.98 -40.57 -15.28
C VAL A 631 -18.33 -42.06 -15.34
N PRO A 632 -17.96 -42.81 -16.41
CA PRO A 632 -18.21 -44.26 -16.47
C PRO A 632 -17.46 -45.01 -15.36
N GLY A 633 -18.21 -45.58 -14.41
CA GLY A 633 -17.63 -46.28 -13.24
C GLY A 633 -17.44 -45.41 -12.00
N ASP A 634 -17.91 -44.16 -12.02
CA ASP A 634 -17.98 -43.26 -10.85
C ASP A 634 -18.71 -43.96 -9.68
N ASP A 635 -18.06 -44.01 -8.53
CA ASP A 635 -18.54 -44.65 -7.31
C ASP A 635 -19.70 -43.89 -6.65
N ARG A 636 -19.83 -42.58 -6.93
CA ARG A 636 -20.93 -41.72 -6.46
C ARG A 636 -22.22 -41.92 -7.27
N ALA A 637 -22.23 -42.85 -8.23
CA ALA A 637 -23.37 -43.11 -9.09
C ALA A 637 -24.59 -43.68 -8.33
N GLY A 638 -25.61 -42.83 -8.17
CA GLY A 638 -26.82 -43.16 -7.42
C GLY A 638 -26.88 -42.58 -6.01
N GLU A 639 -25.87 -41.80 -5.61
CA GLU A 639 -25.89 -41.01 -4.39
C GLU A 639 -26.69 -39.70 -4.56
N ASP A 640 -27.13 -39.12 -3.45
CA ASP A 640 -27.88 -37.86 -3.41
C ASP A 640 -26.89 -36.68 -3.27
N LEU A 641 -26.26 -36.34 -4.40
CA LEU A 641 -25.23 -35.30 -4.49
C LEU A 641 -25.86 -33.92 -4.74
N PRO A 642 -25.37 -32.83 -4.10
CA PRO A 642 -25.70 -31.48 -4.54
C PRO A 642 -25.17 -31.27 -5.96
N THR A 643 -26.05 -30.95 -6.92
CA THR A 643 -25.70 -30.74 -8.32
C THR A 643 -25.91 -29.28 -8.74
N PHE A 644 -24.97 -28.77 -9.54
CA PHE A 644 -24.98 -27.43 -10.09
C PHE A 644 -24.90 -27.49 -11.62
N THR A 645 -25.30 -26.43 -12.33
CA THR A 645 -25.19 -26.37 -13.80
C THR A 645 -24.53 -25.07 -14.21
N TYR A 646 -23.49 -25.16 -15.04
CA TYR A 646 -22.71 -24.02 -15.54
C TYR A 646 -22.50 -24.13 -17.05
N ASP A 647 -22.47 -22.99 -17.75
CA ASP A 647 -22.04 -22.93 -19.16
C ASP A 647 -20.50 -22.91 -19.21
N ALA A 648 -19.88 -24.08 -19.38
CA ALA A 648 -18.42 -24.24 -19.26
C ALA A 648 -17.75 -24.70 -20.57
N THR A 649 -16.48 -24.31 -20.74
CA THR A 649 -15.55 -24.90 -21.73
C THR A 649 -15.21 -26.33 -21.32
N ASP A 650 -14.51 -27.10 -22.16
CA ASP A 650 -14.08 -28.45 -21.79
C ASP A 650 -13.15 -28.43 -20.57
N TYR A 651 -12.14 -27.55 -20.55
CA TYR A 651 -11.28 -27.36 -19.38
C TYR A 651 -12.01 -26.73 -18.19
N GLY A 652 -12.88 -25.74 -18.40
CA GLY A 652 -13.68 -25.17 -17.32
C GLY A 652 -14.59 -26.20 -16.64
N GLY A 653 -15.15 -27.15 -17.42
CA GLY A 653 -15.90 -28.28 -16.91
C GLY A 653 -15.02 -29.26 -16.11
N TYR A 654 -13.80 -29.55 -16.57
CA TYR A 654 -12.81 -30.33 -15.82
C TYR A 654 -12.43 -29.66 -14.48
N PHE A 655 -12.12 -28.36 -14.51
CA PHE A 655 -11.70 -27.61 -13.32
C PHE A 655 -12.82 -27.47 -12.28
N LEU A 656 -14.05 -27.17 -12.71
CA LEU A 656 -15.24 -27.16 -11.82
C LEU A 656 -15.48 -28.52 -11.15
N ASN A 657 -15.20 -29.62 -11.85
CA ASN A 657 -15.32 -30.96 -11.30
C ASN A 657 -14.25 -31.27 -10.26
N GLN A 658 -12.99 -30.85 -10.48
CA GLN A 658 -11.94 -30.96 -9.45
C GLN A 658 -12.22 -30.09 -8.22
N LEU A 659 -12.74 -28.87 -8.41
CA LEU A 659 -13.21 -28.04 -7.30
C LEU A 659 -14.33 -28.73 -6.51
N TYR A 660 -15.26 -29.41 -7.19
CA TYR A 660 -16.31 -30.16 -6.52
C TYR A 660 -15.75 -31.29 -5.66
N GLU A 661 -14.88 -32.15 -6.20
CA GLU A 661 -14.23 -33.24 -5.44
C GLU A 661 -13.54 -32.69 -4.18
N VAL A 662 -12.69 -31.68 -4.34
CA VAL A 662 -11.91 -31.06 -3.25
C VAL A 662 -12.82 -30.45 -2.18
N LEU A 663 -13.89 -29.75 -2.56
CA LEU A 663 -14.75 -29.00 -1.64
C LEU A 663 -15.90 -29.81 -1.03
N THR A 664 -16.21 -31.00 -1.55
CA THR A 664 -17.26 -31.88 -0.95
C THR A 664 -16.72 -33.11 -0.25
N GLU A 665 -15.59 -33.67 -0.70
CA GLU A 665 -15.14 -34.99 -0.22
C GLU A 665 -14.14 -34.85 0.95
N TYR A 666 -13.42 -33.73 1.07
CA TYR A 666 -12.30 -33.59 2.03
C TYR A 666 -12.65 -32.93 3.37
N GLY A 667 -13.84 -32.35 3.51
CA GLY A 667 -14.26 -31.60 4.70
C GLY A 667 -14.11 -30.09 4.51
N PRO A 668 -14.09 -29.29 5.59
CA PRO A 668 -13.93 -27.84 5.50
C PRO A 668 -12.64 -27.44 4.77
N VAL A 669 -12.77 -26.44 3.92
CA VAL A 669 -11.67 -25.72 3.28
C VAL A 669 -11.88 -24.25 3.59
N ASP A 670 -10.89 -23.63 4.23
CA ASP A 670 -10.89 -22.24 4.67
C ASP A 670 -10.28 -21.28 3.63
N GLU A 671 -9.52 -21.80 2.66
CA GLU A 671 -8.93 -20.99 1.58
C GLU A 671 -8.79 -21.76 0.25
N VAL A 672 -9.10 -21.10 -0.87
CA VAL A 672 -8.84 -21.60 -2.23
C VAL A 672 -7.92 -20.63 -2.96
N TRP A 673 -6.73 -21.10 -3.34
CA TRP A 673 -5.68 -20.26 -3.92
C TRP A 673 -5.60 -20.47 -5.44
N PHE A 674 -5.79 -19.39 -6.21
CA PHE A 674 -5.78 -19.43 -7.67
C PHE A 674 -4.65 -18.58 -8.25
N ASP A 675 -3.65 -19.27 -8.78
CA ASP A 675 -2.47 -18.68 -9.38
C ASP A 675 -2.76 -17.76 -10.56
N GLY A 676 -2.04 -16.63 -10.61
CA GLY A 676 -2.03 -15.72 -11.75
C GLY A 676 -0.99 -16.09 -12.82
N ALA A 677 -0.07 -17.00 -12.54
CA ALA A 677 0.95 -17.46 -13.47
C ALA A 677 0.39 -18.45 -14.50
N ASP A 678 0.70 -18.24 -15.78
CA ASP A 678 0.34 -19.16 -16.86
C ASP A 678 1.22 -20.43 -16.92
N GLY A 679 2.13 -20.65 -15.97
CA GLY A 679 3.03 -21.82 -15.94
C GLY A 679 4.00 -21.95 -17.14
N GLY A 680 4.17 -20.88 -17.93
CA GLY A 680 5.03 -20.87 -19.12
C GLY A 680 4.37 -21.35 -20.43
N ILE A 681 3.06 -21.64 -20.44
CA ILE A 681 2.32 -21.99 -21.66
C ILE A 681 2.39 -20.82 -22.68
N PRO A 682 2.58 -21.08 -24.00
CA PRO A 682 2.68 -20.03 -25.00
C PRO A 682 1.46 -19.09 -25.00
N GLY A 683 1.70 -17.77 -25.04
CA GLY A 683 0.64 -16.77 -24.86
C GLY A 683 -0.49 -16.76 -25.93
N ALA A 684 -0.33 -17.47 -27.05
CA ALA A 684 -1.40 -17.71 -28.02
C ALA A 684 -2.42 -18.74 -27.54
N ASP A 685 -2.00 -19.66 -26.67
CA ASP A 685 -2.73 -20.82 -26.17
C ASP A 685 -3.15 -20.61 -24.70
N ARG A 686 -3.63 -19.41 -24.37
CA ARG A 686 -4.12 -19.05 -23.03
C ARG A 686 -5.59 -19.41 -22.87
N GLU A 687 -5.91 -20.25 -21.87
CA GLU A 687 -7.29 -20.59 -21.53
C GLU A 687 -8.11 -19.36 -21.10
N LYS A 688 -9.41 -19.38 -21.42
CA LYS A 688 -10.38 -18.36 -21.03
C LYS A 688 -11.19 -18.82 -19.82
N TYR A 689 -10.51 -18.88 -18.66
CA TYR A 689 -11.10 -19.21 -17.36
C TYR A 689 -12.40 -18.43 -17.12
N ASP A 690 -13.41 -19.12 -16.58
CA ASP A 690 -14.65 -18.50 -16.10
C ASP A 690 -14.61 -18.43 -14.57
N PHE A 691 -13.84 -17.45 -14.07
CA PHE A 691 -13.65 -17.27 -12.64
C PHE A 691 -14.97 -17.01 -11.90
N ALA A 692 -15.96 -16.37 -12.54
CA ALA A 692 -17.28 -16.16 -11.95
C ALA A 692 -17.99 -17.49 -11.64
N ALA A 693 -17.91 -18.47 -12.54
CA ALA A 693 -18.44 -19.82 -12.29
C ALA A 693 -17.67 -20.54 -11.17
N TYR A 694 -16.34 -20.38 -11.11
CA TYR A 694 -15.50 -21.00 -10.08
C TYR A 694 -15.82 -20.42 -8.68
N TYR A 695 -15.91 -19.09 -8.56
CA TYR A 695 -16.25 -18.42 -7.31
C TYR A 695 -17.66 -18.79 -6.84
N ASP A 696 -18.65 -18.82 -7.73
CA ASP A 696 -20.03 -19.20 -7.38
C ASP A 696 -20.12 -20.66 -6.88
N LEU A 697 -19.37 -21.59 -7.47
CA LEU A 697 -19.27 -22.96 -6.96
C LEU A 697 -18.62 -23.01 -5.56
N ILE A 698 -17.51 -22.29 -5.36
CA ILE A 698 -16.85 -22.18 -4.05
C ILE A 698 -17.81 -21.62 -3.01
N ARG A 699 -18.52 -20.53 -3.29
CA ARG A 699 -19.49 -19.93 -2.34
C ARG A 699 -20.66 -20.84 -2.00
N LYS A 700 -21.01 -21.81 -2.85
CA LYS A 700 -22.07 -22.79 -2.60
C LYS A 700 -21.61 -23.99 -1.78
N LEU A 701 -20.33 -24.34 -1.85
CA LEU A 701 -19.75 -25.52 -1.19
C LEU A 701 -18.97 -25.18 0.09
N ALA A 702 -18.18 -24.10 0.05
CA ALA A 702 -17.35 -23.58 1.13
C ALA A 702 -17.56 -22.06 1.28
N PRO A 703 -18.72 -21.59 1.79
CA PRO A 703 -19.07 -20.17 1.90
C PRO A 703 -18.13 -19.34 2.80
N GLU A 704 -17.43 -19.99 3.73
CA GLU A 704 -16.45 -19.37 4.63
C GLU A 704 -15.03 -19.33 4.06
N ALA A 705 -14.78 -20.00 2.92
CA ALA A 705 -13.46 -19.99 2.30
C ALA A 705 -13.11 -18.60 1.74
N THR A 706 -11.90 -18.11 2.01
CA THR A 706 -11.28 -17.04 1.23
C THR A 706 -10.87 -17.57 -0.14
N ILE A 707 -10.97 -16.74 -1.18
CA ILE A 707 -10.46 -17.04 -2.52
C ILE A 707 -9.34 -16.04 -2.82
N ALA A 708 -8.13 -16.57 -2.99
CA ALA A 708 -6.88 -15.80 -3.00
C ALA A 708 -6.26 -15.62 -4.39
N VAL A 709 -5.48 -14.54 -4.52
CA VAL A 709 -4.72 -14.10 -5.69
C VAL A 709 -5.60 -13.79 -6.90
N THR A 710 -5.97 -14.78 -7.71
CA THR A 710 -6.98 -14.61 -8.76
C THR A 710 -8.37 -14.89 -8.17
N GLY A 711 -8.69 -14.16 -7.11
CA GLY A 711 -9.88 -14.32 -6.28
C GLY A 711 -10.31 -13.01 -5.63
N PRO A 712 -11.60 -12.85 -5.26
CA PRO A 712 -12.12 -11.59 -4.73
C PRO A 712 -11.74 -11.25 -3.28
N ASP A 713 -11.34 -12.23 -2.45
CA ASP A 713 -11.23 -12.04 -1.00
C ASP A 713 -9.83 -11.64 -0.53
N VAL A 714 -8.79 -12.22 -1.13
CA VAL A 714 -7.39 -12.05 -0.71
C VAL A 714 -6.53 -11.73 -1.93
N ARG A 715 -5.62 -10.77 -1.80
CA ARG A 715 -4.85 -10.21 -2.90
C ARG A 715 -3.37 -10.55 -2.79
N TRP A 716 -2.73 -10.89 -3.90
CA TRP A 716 -1.27 -10.94 -3.97
C TRP A 716 -0.63 -9.58 -3.64
N VAL A 717 0.41 -9.55 -2.79
CA VAL A 717 1.10 -8.31 -2.44
C VAL A 717 1.79 -7.62 -3.63
N GLY A 718 2.19 -8.40 -4.65
CA GLY A 718 2.86 -7.93 -5.86
C GLY A 718 4.30 -8.43 -6.06
N ASN A 719 4.82 -9.23 -5.13
CA ASN A 719 6.17 -9.83 -5.21
C ASN A 719 6.29 -11.08 -4.31
N GLU A 720 7.19 -12.00 -4.69
CA GLU A 720 7.49 -13.23 -3.95
C GLU A 720 8.69 -13.08 -2.95
N ASN A 721 9.12 -11.85 -2.67
CA ASN A 721 10.31 -11.57 -1.84
C ASN A 721 9.98 -11.48 -0.34
N GLY A 722 8.70 -11.58 0.05
CA GLY A 722 8.28 -11.45 1.44
C GLY A 722 8.10 -10.01 1.93
N LEU A 723 7.75 -9.08 1.03
CA LEU A 723 7.72 -7.64 1.30
C LEU A 723 6.35 -6.99 0.99
N ALA A 724 5.65 -6.52 2.01
CA ALA A 724 4.52 -5.59 1.90
C ALA A 724 4.99 -4.13 1.85
N ARG A 725 4.13 -3.26 1.31
CA ARG A 725 4.38 -1.82 1.24
C ARG A 725 4.52 -1.24 2.64
N GLU A 726 5.29 -0.17 2.75
CA GLU A 726 5.39 0.61 3.99
C GLU A 726 4.01 1.14 4.43
N ASN A 727 3.15 1.46 3.45
CA ASN A 727 1.75 1.87 3.59
C ASN A 727 0.82 0.89 2.85
N GLU A 728 0.59 -0.31 3.40
CA GLU A 728 -0.30 -1.29 2.77
C GLU A 728 -1.77 -1.04 3.15
N TRP A 729 -2.56 -0.69 2.14
CA TRP A 729 -4.01 -0.50 2.25
C TRP A 729 -4.76 -1.78 1.83
N SER A 730 -5.67 -2.23 2.69
CA SER A 730 -6.67 -3.25 2.36
C SER A 730 -7.76 -2.65 1.46
N THR A 731 -8.06 -1.35 1.61
CA THR A 731 -8.96 -0.61 0.72
C THR A 731 -8.24 -0.21 -0.58
N VAL A 732 -8.64 -0.82 -1.69
CA VAL A 732 -8.05 -0.57 -3.03
C VAL A 732 -9.11 -0.32 -4.09
N ALA A 733 -8.73 0.36 -5.18
CA ALA A 733 -9.55 0.48 -6.38
C ALA A 733 -9.26 -0.69 -7.34
N VAL A 734 -10.30 -1.21 -7.99
CA VAL A 734 -10.20 -2.35 -8.91
C VAL A 734 -10.95 -2.13 -10.22
N GLY A 735 -10.41 -2.72 -11.27
CA GLY A 735 -11.15 -3.03 -12.50
C GLY A 735 -11.45 -4.53 -12.58
N THR A 736 -12.29 -4.92 -13.53
CA THR A 736 -12.63 -6.32 -13.81
C THR A 736 -12.26 -6.66 -15.25
N THR A 737 -11.60 -7.79 -15.48
CA THR A 737 -11.24 -8.24 -16.83
C THR A 737 -12.44 -8.78 -17.60
N GLU A 738 -12.31 -8.97 -18.92
CA GLU A 738 -13.31 -9.70 -19.73
C GLU A 738 -13.60 -11.13 -19.23
N LYS A 739 -12.73 -11.72 -18.40
CA LYS A 739 -12.88 -13.07 -17.82
C LYS A 739 -13.55 -13.07 -16.44
N GLY A 740 -13.90 -11.90 -15.90
CA GLY A 740 -14.59 -11.76 -14.61
C GLY A 740 -13.70 -11.81 -13.37
N ASN A 741 -12.36 -11.90 -13.51
CA ASN A 741 -11.45 -11.69 -12.38
C ASN A 741 -11.17 -10.19 -12.19
N GLN A 742 -10.98 -9.76 -10.94
CA GLN A 742 -10.62 -8.39 -10.59
C GLN A 742 -9.10 -8.17 -10.62
N TYR A 743 -8.68 -6.92 -10.81
CA TYR A 743 -7.28 -6.48 -10.76
C TYR A 743 -7.20 -5.07 -10.15
N VAL A 744 -6.12 -4.76 -9.43
CA VAL A 744 -5.92 -3.44 -8.80
C VAL A 744 -5.58 -2.38 -9.84
N VAL A 745 -6.10 -1.18 -9.63
CA VAL A 745 -5.73 0.05 -10.33
C VAL A 745 -5.17 1.05 -9.29
N PRO A 746 -3.95 1.60 -9.47
CA PRO A 746 -2.94 1.20 -10.46
C PRO A 746 -2.46 -0.25 -10.22
N SER A 747 -1.62 -0.77 -11.12
CA SER A 747 -1.10 -2.16 -11.07
C SER A 747 -0.73 -2.63 -9.66
N GLY A 748 -1.04 -3.89 -9.32
CA GLY A 748 -0.70 -4.50 -8.03
C GLY A 748 0.79 -4.56 -7.69
N GLN A 749 1.68 -4.18 -8.62
CA GLN A 749 3.12 -4.01 -8.41
C GLN A 749 3.56 -2.55 -8.20
N ALA A 750 2.63 -1.58 -8.27
CA ALA A 750 2.92 -0.17 -8.04
C ALA A 750 3.43 0.05 -6.59
N PRO A 751 4.37 0.99 -6.37
CA PRO A 751 4.93 1.26 -5.04
C PRO A 751 3.86 1.73 -4.05
N GLU A 752 2.83 2.44 -4.55
CA GLU A 752 1.64 2.82 -3.79
C GLU A 752 0.37 2.29 -4.46
N ILE A 753 -0.51 1.70 -3.66
CA ILE A 753 -1.89 1.37 -4.00
C ILE A 753 -2.78 1.76 -2.82
N GLY A 754 -4.05 2.08 -3.08
CA GLY A 754 -5.01 2.40 -2.03
C GLY A 754 -4.77 3.71 -1.26
N THR A 755 -3.67 4.45 -1.51
CA THR A 755 -3.47 5.82 -0.99
C THR A 755 -4.51 6.77 -1.58
N ASP A 756 -4.80 7.88 -0.91
CA ASP A 756 -5.80 8.84 -1.39
C ASP A 756 -5.52 9.35 -2.82
N ARG A 757 -4.24 9.54 -3.16
CA ARG A 757 -3.78 9.85 -4.53
C ARG A 757 -4.06 8.69 -5.48
N ALA A 758 -3.64 7.47 -5.12
CA ALA A 758 -3.80 6.29 -5.95
C ALA A 758 -5.26 5.96 -6.23
N LEU A 759 -6.17 6.13 -5.25
CA LEU A 759 -7.61 5.94 -5.46
C LEU A 759 -8.17 6.96 -6.46
N VAL A 760 -7.84 8.25 -6.32
CA VAL A 760 -8.32 9.29 -7.23
C VAL A 760 -7.80 9.06 -8.66
N ALA A 761 -6.51 8.78 -8.81
CA ALA A 761 -5.91 8.43 -10.11
C ALA A 761 -6.58 7.19 -10.72
N ALA A 762 -6.83 6.14 -9.92
CA ALA A 762 -7.51 4.94 -10.37
C ALA A 762 -8.93 5.21 -10.89
N GLY A 763 -9.68 6.12 -10.26
CA GLY A 763 -10.99 6.56 -10.75
C GLY A 763 -10.91 7.28 -12.11
N GLU A 764 -9.85 8.04 -12.35
CA GLU A 764 -9.57 8.69 -13.64
C GLU A 764 -9.07 7.71 -14.71
N GLU A 765 -8.34 6.66 -14.30
CA GLU A 765 -7.90 5.53 -15.14
C GLU A 765 -9.01 4.52 -15.47
N GLY A 766 -10.22 4.69 -14.92
CA GLY A 766 -11.39 3.88 -15.22
C GLY A 766 -11.59 2.66 -14.31
N ALA A 767 -11.04 2.65 -13.10
CA ALA A 767 -11.40 1.69 -12.06
C ALA A 767 -12.92 1.72 -11.81
N SER A 768 -13.53 0.54 -11.69
CA SER A 768 -14.98 0.39 -11.60
C SER A 768 -15.50 0.36 -10.17
N GLU A 769 -14.70 -0.10 -9.21
CA GLU A 769 -15.13 -0.33 -7.83
C GLU A 769 -14.00 -0.07 -6.82
N LEU A 770 -14.36 0.31 -5.60
CA LEU A 770 -13.50 0.19 -4.42
C LEU A 770 -13.87 -1.10 -3.69
N VAL A 771 -12.87 -1.83 -3.19
CA VAL A 771 -13.05 -3.10 -2.48
C VAL A 771 -12.15 -3.19 -1.25
N TRP A 772 -12.60 -3.95 -0.24
CA TRP A 772 -11.74 -4.48 0.80
C TRP A 772 -11.04 -5.74 0.28
N TRP A 773 -9.76 -5.63 -0.09
CA TRP A 773 -8.97 -6.70 -0.70
C TRP A 773 -7.54 -6.71 -0.12
N PRO A 774 -7.35 -7.27 1.10
CA PRO A 774 -6.12 -7.22 1.87
C PRO A 774 -5.00 -8.04 1.22
N ALA A 775 -3.76 -7.67 1.54
CA ALA A 775 -2.57 -8.27 0.96
C ALA A 775 -2.10 -9.55 1.69
N GLU A 776 -1.86 -10.59 0.90
CA GLU A 776 -1.08 -11.76 1.26
C GLU A 776 0.35 -11.61 0.73
N VAL A 777 1.31 -11.82 1.62
CA VAL A 777 2.75 -11.80 1.34
C VAL A 777 3.23 -13.24 1.27
N ASP A 778 3.33 -13.76 0.06
CA ASP A 778 3.84 -15.08 -0.24
C ASP A 778 5.36 -15.08 -0.42
N VAL A 779 6.04 -16.05 0.19
CA VAL A 779 7.50 -16.22 0.07
C VAL A 779 7.93 -17.62 0.51
N SER A 780 8.90 -18.22 -0.17
CA SER A 780 9.48 -19.50 0.29
C SER A 780 10.48 -19.33 1.43
N ILE A 781 10.56 -20.31 2.33
CA ILE A 781 11.67 -20.44 3.28
C ILE A 781 13.00 -20.71 2.55
N ARG A 782 12.96 -21.17 1.30
CA ARG A 782 14.11 -21.47 0.43
C ARG A 782 14.22 -20.46 -0.73
N PRO A 783 15.22 -20.59 -1.62
CA PRO A 783 15.23 -19.90 -2.90
C PRO A 783 14.11 -20.33 -3.86
N GLY A 784 13.86 -21.65 -3.96
CA GLY A 784 12.77 -22.22 -4.76
C GLY A 784 11.50 -22.48 -3.94
N TRP A 785 10.39 -22.69 -4.64
CA TRP A 785 9.12 -23.11 -4.04
C TRP A 785 9.14 -24.61 -3.73
N PHE A 786 9.58 -25.47 -4.66
CA PHE A 786 9.74 -26.91 -4.41
C PHE A 786 11.05 -27.23 -3.66
N HIS A 787 11.17 -28.46 -3.15
CA HIS A 787 12.37 -28.88 -2.42
C HIS A 787 13.52 -29.29 -3.34
N HIS A 788 14.67 -28.64 -3.19
CA HIS A 788 15.94 -29.01 -3.83
C HIS A 788 17.03 -29.29 -2.80
N ASP A 789 17.78 -30.37 -3.00
CA ASP A 789 18.79 -30.90 -2.07
C ASP A 789 19.98 -29.94 -1.84
N ASP A 790 20.27 -29.06 -2.80
CA ASP A 790 21.39 -28.10 -2.76
C ASP A 790 21.01 -26.76 -2.10
N GLN A 791 19.72 -26.49 -1.93
CA GLN A 791 19.20 -25.28 -1.31
C GLN A 791 19.25 -25.35 0.22
N GLN A 792 19.20 -24.17 0.87
CA GLN A 792 19.18 -24.02 2.32
C GLN A 792 18.09 -23.02 2.74
N PRO A 793 17.48 -23.18 3.92
CA PRO A 793 16.48 -22.24 4.41
C PRO A 793 17.10 -20.87 4.75
N LYS A 794 16.34 -19.79 4.48
CA LYS A 794 16.60 -18.39 4.85
C LYS A 794 16.92 -18.27 6.34
N SER A 795 17.84 -17.38 6.72
CA SER A 795 18.30 -17.21 8.11
C SER A 795 17.18 -16.73 9.04
N VAL A 796 17.38 -16.90 10.34
CA VAL A 796 16.47 -16.40 11.40
C VAL A 796 16.23 -14.90 11.25
N GLU A 797 17.30 -14.14 10.99
CA GLU A 797 17.26 -12.70 10.75
C GLU A 797 16.43 -12.36 9.51
N HIS A 798 16.62 -13.07 8.40
CA HIS A 798 15.86 -12.81 7.18
C HIS A 798 14.37 -13.12 7.35
N LEU A 799 14.02 -14.25 8.00
CA LEU A 799 12.61 -14.59 8.29
C LEU A 799 11.97 -13.60 9.28
N ARG A 800 12.75 -13.07 10.22
CA ARG A 800 12.33 -12.00 11.13
C ARG A 800 12.07 -10.68 10.40
N ASP A 801 12.94 -10.31 9.46
CA ASP A 801 12.78 -9.08 8.68
C ASP A 801 11.59 -9.19 7.71
N ILE A 802 11.36 -10.38 7.13
CA ILE A 802 10.12 -10.72 6.39
C ILE A 802 8.89 -10.54 7.29
N TYR A 803 8.88 -11.09 8.51
CA TYR A 803 7.75 -10.94 9.44
C TYR A 803 7.41 -9.46 9.72
N TYR A 804 8.41 -8.63 10.02
CA TYR A 804 8.18 -7.20 10.24
C TYR A 804 7.87 -6.42 8.96
N SER A 805 8.16 -6.99 7.78
CA SER A 805 7.81 -6.43 6.47
C SER A 805 6.51 -7.00 5.89
N SER A 806 5.78 -7.83 6.64
CA SER A 806 4.50 -8.45 6.22
C SER A 806 3.44 -8.29 7.33
N VAL A 807 3.47 -9.15 8.36
CA VAL A 807 2.62 -9.07 9.55
C VAL A 807 2.80 -7.75 10.29
N GLY A 808 4.02 -7.20 10.29
CA GLY A 808 4.31 -5.88 10.82
C GLY A 808 3.74 -4.70 10.01
N ARG A 809 3.12 -4.95 8.85
CA ARG A 809 2.65 -3.96 7.86
C ARG A 809 1.27 -4.30 7.29
N ASN A 810 0.31 -4.71 8.12
CA ASN A 810 -1.08 -4.95 7.70
C ASN A 810 -1.20 -6.00 6.56
N SER A 811 -0.50 -7.13 6.66
CA SER A 811 -0.58 -8.22 5.69
C SER A 811 -0.45 -9.58 6.37
N VAL A 812 -1.03 -10.62 5.77
CA VAL A 812 -0.77 -12.01 6.19
C VAL A 812 0.51 -12.49 5.52
N LEU A 813 1.32 -13.25 6.25
CA LEU A 813 2.52 -13.91 5.73
C LEU A 813 2.22 -15.37 5.37
N LEU A 814 2.25 -15.69 4.07
CA LEU A 814 2.21 -17.04 3.53
C LEU A 814 3.64 -17.56 3.31
N LEU A 815 4.20 -18.25 4.31
CA LEU A 815 5.55 -18.82 4.22
C LEU A 815 5.49 -20.23 3.63
N ASN A 816 6.12 -20.47 2.48
CA ASN A 816 6.24 -21.82 1.91
C ASN A 816 7.37 -22.64 2.56
N ILE A 817 7.09 -23.88 2.95
CA ILE A 817 8.06 -24.83 3.51
C ILE A 817 7.93 -26.18 2.79
N PRO A 818 8.73 -26.47 1.74
CA PRO A 818 8.48 -27.62 0.89
C PRO A 818 8.94 -28.93 1.53
N PRO A 819 8.08 -29.97 1.58
CA PRO A 819 8.49 -31.33 1.90
C PRO A 819 9.48 -31.89 0.87
N ASP A 820 10.44 -32.68 1.33
CA ASP A 820 11.42 -33.37 0.48
C ASP A 820 10.85 -34.63 -0.18
N ARG A 821 11.70 -35.31 -0.97
CA ARG A 821 11.36 -36.56 -1.69
C ARG A 821 10.96 -37.73 -0.80
N SER A 822 11.23 -37.70 0.51
CA SER A 822 10.70 -38.70 1.44
C SER A 822 9.22 -38.45 1.78
N GLY A 823 8.72 -37.23 1.57
CA GLY A 823 7.41 -36.77 2.03
C GLY A 823 7.44 -36.15 3.43
N ARG A 824 8.56 -35.56 3.85
CA ARG A 824 8.77 -34.94 5.18
C ARG A 824 9.30 -33.52 5.05
N LEU A 825 8.98 -32.64 6.00
CA LEU A 825 9.65 -31.33 6.09
C LEU A 825 11.13 -31.55 6.48
N PRO A 826 12.11 -30.97 5.74
CA PRO A 826 13.53 -31.16 6.02
C PRO A 826 13.91 -30.74 7.44
N ALA A 827 14.79 -31.50 8.09
CA ALA A 827 15.19 -31.24 9.48
C ALA A 827 15.83 -29.85 9.69
N ALA A 828 16.50 -29.29 8.67
CA ALA A 828 17.05 -27.94 8.69
C ALA A 828 15.94 -26.87 8.78
N ASP A 829 14.84 -27.08 8.06
CA ASP A 829 13.71 -26.16 7.92
C ASP A 829 12.87 -26.21 9.21
N VAL A 830 12.60 -27.41 9.73
CA VAL A 830 11.96 -27.62 11.05
C VAL A 830 12.76 -26.92 12.16
N THR A 831 14.10 -27.01 12.12
CA THR A 831 14.97 -26.33 13.08
C THR A 831 14.89 -24.82 12.91
N ARG A 832 14.97 -24.32 11.67
CA ARG A 832 14.92 -22.89 11.35
C ARG A 832 13.61 -22.23 11.77
N LEU A 833 12.47 -22.90 11.58
CA LEU A 833 11.17 -22.42 12.06
C LEU A 833 11.15 -22.27 13.58
N ALA A 834 11.69 -23.25 14.31
CA ALA A 834 11.78 -23.21 15.78
C ALA A 834 12.72 -22.09 16.28
N GLU A 835 13.86 -21.88 15.62
CA GLU A 835 14.77 -20.77 15.90
C GLU A 835 14.10 -19.40 15.65
N TRP A 836 13.37 -19.26 14.54
CA TRP A 836 12.65 -18.03 14.18
C TRP A 836 11.47 -17.72 15.10
N ASN A 837 10.64 -18.72 15.42
CA ASN A 837 9.55 -18.55 16.39
C ASN A 837 10.07 -18.22 17.80
N ALA A 838 11.21 -18.79 18.20
CA ALA A 838 11.89 -18.39 19.44
C ALA A 838 12.41 -16.95 19.38
N ARG A 839 12.96 -16.51 18.24
CA ARG A 839 13.40 -15.12 18.03
C ARG A 839 12.24 -14.12 18.09
N LEU A 840 11.09 -14.41 17.49
CA LEU A 840 9.91 -13.52 17.59
C LEU A 840 9.44 -13.37 19.05
N ARG A 841 9.46 -14.45 19.86
CA ARG A 841 9.22 -14.37 21.31
C ARG A 841 10.31 -13.62 22.08
N GLN A 842 11.52 -13.49 21.54
CA GLN A 842 12.59 -12.68 22.13
C GLN A 842 12.47 -11.20 21.78
N ASP A 843 12.02 -10.87 20.56
CA ASP A 843 11.75 -9.49 20.16
C ASP A 843 10.48 -8.92 20.84
N MET A 844 9.49 -9.76 21.16
CA MET A 844 8.20 -9.39 21.75
C MET A 844 7.82 -10.35 22.90
N PRO A 845 8.51 -10.30 24.05
CA PRO A 845 8.41 -11.32 25.11
C PRO A 845 7.16 -11.22 25.99
N ALA A 846 6.67 -10.00 26.20
CA ALA A 846 5.45 -9.67 26.92
C ALA A 846 5.01 -8.28 26.46
N ASP A 847 3.70 -8.08 26.31
CA ASP A 847 3.16 -6.73 26.14
C ASP A 847 3.14 -6.03 27.51
N LEU A 848 3.86 -4.91 27.58
CA LEU A 848 4.05 -4.05 28.75
C LEU A 848 2.96 -2.98 28.86
N ALA A 849 2.18 -2.77 27.81
CA ALA A 849 1.00 -1.90 27.81
C ALA A 849 -0.28 -2.66 28.18
N LEU A 850 -0.29 -3.99 28.15
CA LEU A 850 -1.48 -4.81 28.41
C LEU A 850 -2.07 -4.54 29.81
N GLY A 851 -3.32 -4.06 29.84
CA GLY A 851 -4.02 -3.67 31.07
C GLY A 851 -3.51 -2.39 31.75
N ALA A 852 -2.71 -1.57 31.05
CA ALA A 852 -2.26 -0.25 31.53
C ALA A 852 -3.42 0.76 31.61
N ASP A 853 -3.22 1.88 32.32
CA ASP A 853 -4.24 2.94 32.39
C ASP A 853 -4.17 3.80 31.12
N VAL A 854 -5.21 3.75 30.29
CA VAL A 854 -5.29 4.52 29.04
C VAL A 854 -6.22 5.70 29.20
N ARG A 855 -5.78 6.88 28.74
CA ARG A 855 -6.53 8.14 28.78
C ARG A 855 -6.71 8.73 27.39
N VAL A 856 -7.96 8.92 26.99
CA VAL A 856 -8.35 9.69 25.80
C VAL A 856 -9.09 10.93 26.28
N GLN A 857 -8.50 12.11 26.06
CA GLN A 857 -9.01 13.39 26.58
C GLN A 857 -9.31 13.39 28.11
N GLY A 858 -8.64 12.52 28.88
CA GLY A 858 -8.84 12.32 30.32
C GLY A 858 -9.87 11.25 30.72
N ALA A 859 -10.73 10.81 29.79
CA ALA A 859 -11.61 9.67 29.99
C ALA A 859 -10.81 8.34 29.92
N PRO A 860 -11.18 7.30 30.70
CA PRO A 860 -10.58 5.99 30.57
C PRO A 860 -10.98 5.32 29.24
N ALA A 861 -10.04 4.63 28.60
CA ALA A 861 -10.24 3.88 27.35
C ALA A 861 -9.56 2.49 27.43
N PRO A 862 -9.98 1.62 28.37
CA PRO A 862 -9.28 0.37 28.66
C PRO A 862 -9.24 -0.61 27.47
N GLU A 863 -10.17 -0.47 26.52
CA GLU A 863 -10.29 -1.28 25.31
C GLU A 863 -8.97 -1.28 24.52
N VAL A 864 -8.33 -0.11 24.41
CA VAL A 864 -7.06 0.11 23.66
C VAL A 864 -5.89 -0.76 24.17
N THR A 865 -5.98 -1.30 25.38
CA THR A 865 -4.95 -2.17 26.00
C THR A 865 -5.54 -3.45 26.60
N ASP A 866 -6.75 -3.84 26.19
CA ASP A 866 -7.34 -5.08 26.66
C ASP A 866 -6.83 -6.32 25.91
N GLY A 867 -6.16 -6.15 24.77
CA GLY A 867 -5.55 -7.22 23.97
C GLY A 867 -6.53 -8.04 23.13
N ASP A 868 -7.73 -7.53 22.87
CA ASP A 868 -8.73 -8.11 21.96
C ASP A 868 -8.79 -7.29 20.67
N GLY A 869 -8.48 -7.88 19.51
CA GLY A 869 -8.46 -7.14 18.23
C GLY A 869 -9.84 -6.64 17.76
N ARG A 870 -10.92 -7.03 18.45
CA ARG A 870 -12.33 -6.72 18.13
C ARG A 870 -13.04 -5.91 19.23
N THR A 871 -12.28 -5.26 20.11
CA THR A 871 -12.76 -4.16 20.95
C THR A 871 -11.98 -2.91 20.59
N SER A 872 -12.59 -1.73 20.70
CA SER A 872 -11.94 -0.50 20.25
C SER A 872 -12.47 0.75 20.94
N HIS A 873 -11.65 1.80 20.91
CA HIS A 873 -12.05 3.15 21.30
C HIS A 873 -12.00 4.08 20.08
N VAL A 874 -13.08 4.81 19.83
CA VAL A 874 -13.17 5.74 18.70
C VAL A 874 -12.37 7.01 19.01
N VAL A 875 -11.40 7.33 18.17
CA VAL A 875 -10.52 8.51 18.31
C VAL A 875 -10.48 9.33 17.01
N ASP A 876 -10.69 10.64 17.15
CA ASP A 876 -10.52 11.59 16.04
C ASP A 876 -9.02 11.89 15.82
N ALA A 877 -8.62 12.11 14.57
CA ALA A 877 -7.26 12.53 14.23
C ALA A 877 -6.85 13.80 15.01
N GLY A 878 -5.63 13.80 15.54
CA GLY A 878 -5.10 14.82 16.44
C GLY A 878 -5.39 14.56 17.92
N THR A 879 -6.33 13.68 18.27
CA THR A 879 -6.63 13.34 19.67
C THR A 879 -5.49 12.49 20.26
N PRO A 880 -4.90 12.89 21.40
CA PRO A 880 -3.87 12.09 22.06
C PRO A 880 -4.50 10.94 22.86
N VAL A 881 -3.91 9.75 22.69
CA VAL A 881 -4.17 8.54 23.49
C VAL A 881 -2.95 8.33 24.39
N GLU A 882 -3.10 8.56 25.69
CA GLU A 882 -2.01 8.42 26.67
C GLU A 882 -2.09 7.06 27.36
N VAL A 883 -1.05 6.24 27.23
CA VAL A 883 -0.91 4.94 27.92
C VAL A 883 0.07 5.13 29.08
N VAL A 884 -0.40 4.91 30.31
CA VAL A 884 0.36 5.17 31.55
C VAL A 884 0.76 3.85 32.19
N PHE A 885 2.08 3.66 32.35
CA PHE A 885 2.64 2.48 33.01
C PHE A 885 2.63 2.61 34.54
N ASP A 886 2.62 1.48 35.26
CA ASP A 886 2.71 1.45 36.72
C ASP A 886 4.09 1.94 37.28
N GLY A 887 5.06 2.22 36.40
CA GLY A 887 6.35 2.82 36.72
C GLY A 887 7.22 3.05 35.47
N PRO A 888 8.47 3.53 35.62
CA PRO A 888 9.38 3.70 34.49
C PRO A 888 9.66 2.38 33.76
N THR A 889 9.24 2.31 32.51
CA THR A 889 9.28 1.12 31.65
C THR A 889 10.16 1.40 30.44
N THR A 890 11.11 0.51 30.16
CA THR A 890 11.92 0.56 28.93
C THR A 890 11.17 -0.16 27.82
N VAL A 891 11.08 0.44 26.64
CA VAL A 891 10.44 -0.12 25.44
C VAL A 891 11.34 0.10 24.22
N ASP A 892 11.38 -0.83 23.28
CA ASP A 892 12.13 -0.73 22.02
C ASP A 892 11.29 -1.05 20.78
N ARG A 893 10.05 -1.51 20.97
CA ARG A 893 9.10 -1.83 19.91
C ARG A 893 7.68 -1.57 20.38
N LEU A 894 6.84 -1.11 19.47
CA LEU A 894 5.42 -0.85 19.68
C LEU A 894 4.61 -1.60 18.62
N SER A 895 3.34 -1.87 18.91
CA SER A 895 2.38 -2.33 17.92
C SER A 895 1.06 -1.59 18.05
N PHE A 896 0.37 -1.42 16.93
CA PHE A 896 -0.92 -0.74 16.83
C PHE A 896 -1.85 -1.59 15.98
N GLY A 897 -3.16 -1.54 16.27
CA GLY A 897 -4.19 -2.17 15.44
C GLY A 897 -5.47 -1.32 15.43
N GLU A 898 -6.08 -1.21 14.26
CA GLU A 898 -7.45 -0.72 14.05
C GLU A 898 -8.41 -1.91 14.14
N ASP A 899 -9.57 -1.70 14.75
CA ASP A 899 -10.69 -2.65 14.68
C ASP A 899 -11.28 -2.56 13.27
N ILE A 900 -10.70 -3.36 12.38
CA ILE A 900 -11.06 -3.37 10.97
C ILE A 900 -12.49 -3.84 10.72
N ALA A 901 -13.07 -4.63 11.64
CA ALA A 901 -14.39 -5.23 11.47
C ALA A 901 -15.51 -4.19 11.63
N ASP A 902 -15.48 -3.38 12.70
CA ASP A 902 -16.49 -2.34 12.94
C ASP A 902 -16.03 -0.97 12.39
N GLY A 903 -14.73 -0.68 12.37
CA GLY A 903 -14.17 0.63 11.99
C GLY A 903 -13.55 0.72 10.60
N GLY A 904 -13.25 -0.39 9.92
CA GLY A 904 -12.50 -0.40 8.66
C GLY A 904 -11.04 0.06 8.81
N GLN A 905 -10.43 0.54 7.73
CA GLN A 905 -9.05 1.07 7.74
C GLN A 905 -9.07 2.58 7.49
N GLN A 906 -8.63 3.34 8.48
CA GLN A 906 -8.78 4.79 8.52
C GLN A 906 -7.44 5.52 8.64
N VAL A 907 -6.50 4.98 9.44
CA VAL A 907 -5.23 5.66 9.77
C VAL A 907 -4.32 5.81 8.55
N ARG A 908 -3.87 7.05 8.30
CA ARG A 908 -2.81 7.36 7.32
C ARG A 908 -1.44 7.55 7.97
N GLU A 909 -1.39 8.13 9.17
CA GLU A 909 -0.14 8.40 9.89
C GLU A 909 -0.37 8.39 11.41
N VAL A 910 0.60 7.84 12.13
CA VAL A 910 0.70 7.84 13.60
C VAL A 910 2.04 8.46 14.01
N ALA A 911 1.98 9.33 15.02
CA ALA A 911 3.14 9.80 15.76
C ALA A 911 3.13 9.26 17.19
N VAL A 912 4.31 8.92 17.71
CA VAL A 912 4.49 8.42 19.08
C VAL A 912 5.36 9.40 19.86
N ASP A 913 4.85 9.87 20.99
CA ASP A 913 5.62 10.61 21.98
C ASP A 913 5.84 9.79 23.26
N VAL A 914 6.91 10.12 23.99
CA VAL A 914 7.19 9.61 25.34
C VAL A 914 7.22 10.76 26.34
N ARG A 915 6.84 10.49 27.59
CA ARG A 915 7.01 11.46 28.67
C ARG A 915 8.44 11.38 29.22
N ALA A 916 9.17 12.49 29.15
CA ALA A 916 10.47 12.65 29.76
C ALA A 916 10.37 12.83 31.28
N GLY A 917 11.48 12.67 32.00
CA GLY A 917 11.52 12.75 33.47
C GLY A 917 11.23 14.14 34.07
N ASP A 918 11.16 15.18 33.24
CA ASP A 918 10.70 16.53 33.61
C ASP A 918 9.18 16.76 33.35
N GLY A 919 8.49 15.73 32.84
CA GLY A 919 7.08 15.79 32.46
C GLY A 919 6.81 16.30 31.04
N SER A 920 7.84 16.70 30.28
CA SER A 920 7.68 17.11 28.87
C SER A 920 7.41 15.90 27.95
N TRP A 921 6.70 16.13 26.85
CA TRP A 921 6.46 15.13 25.82
C TRP A 921 7.44 15.30 24.65
N ARG A 922 8.09 14.21 24.23
CA ARG A 922 9.04 14.19 23.10
C ARG A 922 8.63 13.11 22.09
N GLN A 923 8.46 13.49 20.83
CA GLN A 923 8.24 12.53 19.74
C GLN A 923 9.48 11.63 19.56
N VAL A 924 9.27 10.32 19.44
CA VAL A 924 10.34 9.30 19.29
C VAL A 924 10.26 8.53 17.98
N ALA A 925 9.07 8.42 17.39
CA ALA A 925 8.87 7.76 16.12
C ALA A 925 7.60 8.28 15.42
N THR A 926 7.54 8.06 14.10
CA THR A 926 6.32 8.15 13.29
C THR A 926 6.20 6.89 12.44
N THR A 927 4.99 6.60 11.97
CA THR A 927 4.72 5.50 11.05
C THR A 927 3.47 5.82 10.22
N GLY A 928 3.29 5.13 9.10
CA GLY A 928 2.15 5.35 8.20
C GLY A 928 0.88 4.61 8.59
N THR A 929 0.32 3.83 7.65
CA THR A 929 -0.93 3.07 7.86
C THR A 929 -0.85 2.07 9.00
N VAL A 930 -1.99 1.78 9.62
CA VAL A 930 -2.09 0.77 10.70
C VAL A 930 -2.84 -0.49 10.25
N GLY A 931 -4.11 -0.38 9.85
CA GLY A 931 -4.96 -1.53 9.52
C GLY A 931 -5.07 -2.52 10.68
N TYR A 932 -5.15 -3.81 10.39
CA TYR A 932 -5.23 -4.84 11.43
C TYR A 932 -4.04 -4.80 12.39
N LYS A 933 -2.82 -4.66 11.86
CA LYS A 933 -1.60 -4.68 12.66
C LYS A 933 -0.44 -3.94 12.02
N ARG A 934 0.14 -3.03 12.79
CA ARG A 934 1.41 -2.37 12.52
C ARG A 934 2.39 -2.68 13.64
N VAL A 935 3.64 -3.02 13.31
CA VAL A 935 4.72 -3.21 14.29
C VAL A 935 5.86 -2.25 14.00
N LEU A 936 6.15 -1.36 14.95
CA LEU A 936 7.12 -0.29 14.84
C LEU A 936 8.30 -0.53 15.78
N ALA A 937 9.48 -0.78 15.24
CA ALA A 937 10.72 -0.71 16.03
C ALA A 937 11.06 0.76 16.30
N LEU A 938 11.46 1.08 17.52
CA LEU A 938 11.98 2.41 17.86
C LEU A 938 13.45 2.53 17.41
N PRO A 939 13.93 3.73 17.03
CA PRO A 939 15.34 3.94 16.65
C PRO A 939 16.35 3.57 17.75
N GLU A 940 15.93 3.72 19.00
CA GLU A 940 16.66 3.35 20.21
C GLU A 940 15.67 2.91 21.30
N PRO A 941 16.06 2.05 22.26
CA PRO A 941 15.23 1.76 23.42
C PRO A 941 15.00 3.00 24.30
N VAL A 942 13.76 3.24 24.71
CA VAL A 942 13.36 4.42 25.48
C VAL A 942 12.75 4.01 26.82
N THR A 943 13.21 4.61 27.91
CA THR A 943 12.58 4.45 29.24
C THR A 943 11.64 5.61 29.52
N THR A 944 10.37 5.33 29.82
CA THR A 944 9.34 6.33 30.14
C THR A 944 8.28 5.79 31.09
N GLU A 945 7.53 6.67 31.74
CA GLU A 945 6.35 6.33 32.54
C GLU A 945 5.05 6.38 31.72
N ALA A 946 5.05 6.99 30.54
CA ALA A 946 3.88 7.09 29.68
C ALA A 946 4.23 7.24 28.20
N LEU A 947 3.47 6.56 27.35
CA LEU A 947 3.44 6.76 25.91
C LEU A 947 2.25 7.66 25.55
N ARG A 948 2.38 8.42 24.45
CA ARG A 948 1.27 9.12 23.83
C ARG A 948 1.24 8.83 22.35
N VAL A 949 0.22 8.08 21.94
CA VAL A 949 -0.07 7.78 20.54
C VAL A 949 -0.96 8.89 20.00
N ARG A 950 -0.61 9.43 18.83
CA ARG A 950 -1.38 10.44 18.11
C ARG A 950 -1.58 9.96 16.68
N VAL A 951 -2.81 9.61 16.30
CA VAL A 951 -3.17 9.54 14.89
C VAL A 951 -3.08 10.96 14.33
N THR A 952 -2.11 11.26 13.48
CA THR A 952 -1.92 12.62 12.92
C THR A 952 -2.77 12.84 11.67
N SER A 953 -3.17 11.78 10.97
CA SER A 953 -4.07 11.83 9.82
C SER A 953 -4.86 10.52 9.68
N ALA A 954 -6.17 10.64 9.42
CA ALA A 954 -7.07 9.51 9.16
C ALA A 954 -8.22 9.90 8.19
N ARG A 955 -8.81 8.90 7.52
CA ARG A 955 -9.92 9.07 6.57
C ARG A 955 -11.22 9.49 7.26
N GLY A 956 -11.57 8.81 8.34
CA GLY A 956 -12.66 9.14 9.25
C GLY A 956 -12.22 8.95 10.71
N PRO A 957 -13.18 8.84 11.65
CA PRO A 957 -12.92 8.46 13.03
C PRO A 957 -12.24 7.08 13.09
N VAL A 958 -11.19 6.95 13.91
CA VAL A 958 -10.41 5.71 14.00
C VAL A 958 -10.93 4.85 15.14
N HIS A 959 -11.27 3.60 14.87
CA HIS A 959 -11.54 2.61 15.91
C HIS A 959 -10.20 1.99 16.34
N LEU A 960 -9.53 2.61 17.32
CA LEU A 960 -8.23 2.12 17.80
C LEU A 960 -8.45 0.93 18.73
N ALA A 961 -8.02 -0.26 18.28
CA ALA A 961 -8.20 -1.51 19.01
C ALA A 961 -7.06 -1.80 19.97
N THR A 962 -5.81 -1.73 19.48
CA THR A 962 -4.64 -2.12 20.28
C THR A 962 -3.53 -1.08 20.24
N VAL A 963 -2.90 -0.87 21.40
CA VAL A 963 -1.59 -0.23 21.57
C VAL A 963 -0.76 -1.12 22.49
N SER A 964 0.18 -1.87 21.90
CA SER A 964 1.09 -2.75 22.63
C SER A 964 2.50 -2.17 22.69
N ALA A 965 3.24 -2.50 23.75
CA ALA A 965 4.62 -2.06 23.95
C ALA A 965 5.52 -3.21 24.42
N TYR A 966 6.71 -3.33 23.83
CA TYR A 966 7.62 -4.44 24.07
C TYR A 966 9.03 -3.95 24.39
N ALA A 967 9.77 -4.78 25.12
CA ALA A 967 11.21 -4.66 25.31
C ALA A 967 11.85 -5.98 24.90
N SER A 968 12.69 -5.98 23.87
CA SER A 968 13.36 -7.18 23.39
C SER A 968 14.36 -7.72 24.42
N THR A 969 14.62 -9.03 24.36
CA THR A 969 15.54 -9.73 25.27
C THR A 969 16.40 -10.74 24.52
N THR A 970 17.64 -10.92 24.98
CA THR A 970 18.51 -12.01 24.51
C THR A 970 18.29 -13.33 25.25
N GLU A 971 17.56 -13.29 26.38
CA GLU A 971 17.28 -14.50 27.17
C GLU A 971 16.23 -15.38 26.47
N PRO A 972 16.28 -16.72 26.61
CA PRO A 972 15.26 -17.59 26.05
C PRO A 972 13.88 -17.35 26.70
N VAL A 973 12.87 -17.11 25.88
CA VAL A 973 11.48 -16.92 26.31
C VAL A 973 10.67 -18.18 25.98
N PRO A 974 10.48 -19.09 26.95
CA PRO A 974 9.64 -20.26 26.75
C PRO A 974 8.16 -19.83 26.65
N PRO A 975 7.35 -20.48 25.80
CA PRO A 975 5.94 -20.14 25.72
C PRO A 975 5.21 -20.60 27.00
N PRO A 976 4.11 -19.93 27.41
CA PRO A 976 3.32 -20.38 28.55
C PRO A 976 2.70 -21.77 28.31
N SER A 977 2.60 -22.56 29.38
CA SER A 977 1.92 -23.87 29.37
C SER A 977 0.58 -23.86 30.10
N THR A 978 0.21 -22.74 30.73
CA THR A 978 -1.07 -22.59 31.43
C THR A 978 -1.58 -21.15 31.35
N TYR A 979 -2.80 -21.00 30.86
CA TYR A 979 -3.51 -19.73 30.71
C TYR A 979 -4.72 -19.71 31.65
N HIS A 980 -4.85 -18.66 32.45
CA HIS A 980 -6.01 -18.41 33.33
C HIS A 980 -6.88 -17.35 32.70
N VAL A 981 -8.20 -17.55 32.68
CA VAL A 981 -9.18 -16.65 32.09
C VAL A 981 -10.23 -16.29 33.13
N ASP A 982 -10.45 -14.99 33.32
CA ASP A 982 -11.39 -14.41 34.26
C ASP A 982 -12.09 -13.22 33.59
N CYS A 983 -13.20 -13.49 32.89
CA CYS A 983 -13.99 -12.44 32.24
C CYS A 983 -14.68 -11.45 33.21
N GLY A 984 -14.36 -11.51 34.51
CA GLY A 984 -14.71 -10.49 35.51
C GLY A 984 -13.48 -9.79 36.12
N ALA A 985 -12.29 -9.94 35.53
CA ALA A 985 -11.11 -9.17 35.92
C ALA A 985 -11.19 -7.73 35.40
N GLU A 986 -10.86 -6.77 36.27
CA GLU A 986 -10.95 -5.32 35.98
C GLU A 986 -9.92 -4.84 34.94
N ARG A 987 -8.78 -5.54 34.85
CA ARG A 987 -7.71 -5.27 33.87
C ARG A 987 -7.37 -6.55 33.12
N ALA A 988 -7.04 -6.40 31.84
CA ALA A 988 -6.40 -7.42 31.03
C ALA A 988 -5.03 -7.82 31.61
N GLY A 989 -4.59 -9.04 31.32
CA GLY A 989 -3.29 -9.53 31.77
C GLY A 989 -2.84 -10.77 31.00
N PRO A 990 -1.55 -11.16 31.09
CA PRO A 990 -0.93 -12.18 30.23
C PRO A 990 -1.30 -13.63 30.59
N GLY A 991 -2.53 -13.90 31.04
CA GLY A 991 -3.03 -15.25 31.30
C GLY A 991 -2.45 -15.94 32.54
N THR A 992 -1.85 -15.19 33.48
CA THR A 992 -1.32 -15.78 34.73
C THR A 992 -2.40 -15.88 35.80
N ALA A 993 -2.19 -16.73 36.82
CA ALA A 993 -3.12 -16.83 37.96
C ALA A 993 -3.31 -15.53 38.77
N LYS A 994 -2.42 -14.52 38.58
CA LYS A 994 -2.48 -13.21 39.24
C LYS A 994 -3.03 -12.10 38.33
N ALA A 995 -2.73 -12.20 37.03
CA ALA A 995 -3.16 -11.30 35.98
C ALA A 995 -3.68 -12.17 34.82
N PRO A 996 -4.94 -12.65 34.90
CA PRO A 996 -5.55 -13.56 33.94
C PRO A 996 -5.95 -12.82 32.66
N LEU A 997 -6.27 -13.59 31.61
CA LEU A 997 -6.98 -13.05 30.45
C LEU A 997 -8.37 -12.56 30.88
N ASN A 998 -8.83 -11.38 30.46
CA ASN A 998 -10.12 -10.81 30.86
C ASN A 998 -11.23 -10.90 29.78
N SER A 999 -10.94 -11.44 28.60
CA SER A 999 -11.95 -11.72 27.56
C SER A 999 -11.70 -13.07 26.87
N LEU A 1000 -12.66 -13.51 26.04
CA LEU A 1000 -12.43 -14.66 25.14
C LEU A 1000 -11.76 -14.24 23.82
N GLY A 1001 -11.88 -12.99 23.38
CA GLY A 1001 -11.13 -12.54 22.20
C GLY A 1001 -9.63 -12.43 22.47
N GLN A 1002 -9.21 -12.00 23.66
CA GLN A 1002 -7.80 -12.12 24.06
C GLN A 1002 -7.30 -13.58 24.08
N LEU A 1003 -8.19 -14.57 24.26
CA LEU A 1003 -7.85 -15.99 24.10
C LEU A 1003 -7.77 -16.40 22.62
N ARG A 1004 -8.64 -15.87 21.75
CA ARG A 1004 -8.58 -16.02 20.28
C ARG A 1004 -7.25 -15.53 19.70
N GLU A 1005 -6.68 -14.45 20.25
CA GLU A 1005 -5.37 -13.93 19.79
C GLU A 1005 -4.16 -14.82 20.14
N LEU A 1006 -4.32 -15.82 21.01
CA LEU A 1006 -3.21 -16.68 21.40
C LEU A 1006 -3.05 -17.89 20.45
N ASN A 1007 -1.83 -18.44 20.38
CA ASN A 1007 -1.60 -19.77 19.82
C ASN A 1007 -0.95 -20.67 20.89
N PRO A 1008 -1.74 -21.32 21.76
CA PRO A 1008 -1.26 -22.15 22.86
C PRO A 1008 -0.42 -23.34 22.37
N PRO A 1009 0.79 -23.58 22.92
CA PRO A 1009 1.59 -24.75 22.58
C PRO A 1009 0.88 -26.08 22.84
N ALA A 1010 1.29 -27.12 22.12
CA ALA A 1010 0.83 -28.49 22.30
C ALA A 1010 0.81 -28.94 23.78
N GLY A 1011 -0.34 -29.41 24.25
CA GLY A 1011 -0.53 -29.85 25.64
C GLY A 1011 -0.74 -28.73 26.67
N SER A 1012 -1.01 -27.50 26.22
CA SER A 1012 -1.33 -26.37 27.11
C SER A 1012 -2.61 -26.58 27.91
N THR A 1013 -2.70 -25.90 29.06
CA THR A 1013 -3.88 -25.91 29.92
C THR A 1013 -4.55 -24.52 29.95
N VAL A 1014 -5.80 -24.42 29.55
CA VAL A 1014 -6.63 -23.21 29.70
C VAL A 1014 -7.59 -23.41 30.87
N LEU A 1015 -7.60 -22.48 31.82
CA LEU A 1015 -8.41 -22.53 33.04
C LEU A 1015 -9.37 -21.35 33.09
N LEU A 1016 -10.67 -21.63 32.95
CA LEU A 1016 -11.74 -20.64 33.02
C LEU A 1016 -12.22 -20.46 34.47
N LYS A 1017 -12.33 -19.23 34.96
CA LYS A 1017 -12.75 -18.98 36.35
C LYS A 1017 -14.23 -19.28 36.55
N ARG A 1018 -14.55 -20.07 37.57
CA ARG A 1018 -15.94 -20.31 37.99
C ARG A 1018 -16.59 -19.01 38.46
N GLY A 1019 -17.80 -18.76 37.97
CA GLY A 1019 -18.55 -17.53 38.23
C GLY A 1019 -18.22 -16.35 37.33
N SER A 1020 -17.32 -16.47 36.35
CA SER A 1020 -17.21 -15.48 35.27
C SER A 1020 -18.36 -15.64 34.26
N ALA A 1021 -18.73 -14.54 33.61
CA ALA A 1021 -19.65 -14.52 32.48
C ALA A 1021 -18.89 -13.91 31.29
N CYS A 1022 -18.52 -14.75 30.33
CA CYS A 1022 -17.77 -14.31 29.16
C CYS A 1022 -18.71 -13.95 28.01
N GLN A 1023 -18.28 -13.00 27.18
CA GLN A 1023 -18.95 -12.64 25.92
C GLN A 1023 -18.13 -13.15 24.72
N GLY A 1024 -18.76 -13.22 23.55
CA GLY A 1024 -18.18 -13.79 22.34
C GLY A 1024 -18.19 -15.32 22.30
N PRO A 1025 -17.88 -15.92 21.13
CA PRO A 1025 -17.65 -17.35 21.02
C PRO A 1025 -16.36 -17.75 21.75
N LEU A 1026 -16.28 -19.00 22.21
CA LEU A 1026 -15.01 -19.60 22.60
C LEU A 1026 -14.27 -20.04 21.33
N GLU A 1027 -13.18 -19.39 20.99
CA GLU A 1027 -12.24 -19.85 19.96
C GLU A 1027 -10.90 -20.19 20.60
N LEU A 1028 -10.28 -21.29 20.18
CA LEU A 1028 -9.08 -21.81 20.83
C LEU A 1028 -8.21 -22.60 19.84
N TRP A 1029 -7.02 -22.05 19.58
CA TRP A 1029 -5.98 -22.67 18.77
C TRP A 1029 -5.19 -23.73 19.56
N GLY A 1030 -4.46 -24.57 18.83
CA GLY A 1030 -3.60 -25.62 19.40
C GLY A 1030 -4.31 -26.95 19.68
N TYR A 1031 -3.53 -27.94 20.09
CA TYR A 1031 -3.92 -29.36 20.13
C TYR A 1031 -3.28 -30.12 21.30
N GLY A 1032 -3.76 -31.35 21.54
CA GLY A 1032 -3.18 -32.31 22.48
C GLY A 1032 -2.78 -33.64 21.83
N THR A 1033 -1.88 -34.39 22.47
CA THR A 1033 -1.60 -35.80 22.14
C THR A 1033 -1.85 -36.69 23.36
N ASP A 1034 -1.86 -38.01 23.20
CA ASP A 1034 -2.00 -38.94 24.34
C ASP A 1034 -0.88 -38.77 25.40
N GLU A 1035 0.34 -38.43 24.97
CA GLU A 1035 1.47 -38.15 25.88
C GLU A 1035 1.42 -36.73 26.47
N ARG A 1036 0.86 -35.76 25.72
CA ARG A 1036 0.75 -34.34 26.11
C ARG A 1036 -0.67 -33.81 25.84
N PRO A 1037 -1.68 -34.25 26.60
CA PRO A 1037 -3.06 -33.84 26.37
C PRO A 1037 -3.24 -32.37 26.74
N ALA A 1038 -3.78 -31.58 25.81
CA ALA A 1038 -4.23 -30.22 26.09
C ALA A 1038 -5.45 -30.27 27.02
N ARG A 1039 -5.70 -29.21 27.79
CA ARG A 1039 -6.72 -29.23 28.85
C ARG A 1039 -7.52 -27.96 28.86
N LEU A 1040 -8.84 -28.07 28.75
CA LEU A 1040 -9.77 -26.97 28.99
C LEU A 1040 -10.52 -27.24 30.29
N GLY A 1041 -10.17 -26.52 31.35
CA GLY A 1041 -10.64 -26.75 32.70
C GLY A 1041 -11.21 -25.50 33.38
N VAL A 1042 -11.57 -25.65 34.65
CA VAL A 1042 -12.06 -24.53 35.48
C VAL A 1042 -11.28 -24.36 36.77
N TYR A 1043 -11.24 -23.14 37.30
CA TYR A 1043 -10.63 -22.83 38.60
C TYR A 1043 -11.52 -21.93 39.47
N GLY A 1044 -11.19 -21.81 40.77
CA GLY A 1044 -11.95 -20.99 41.72
C GLY A 1044 -13.23 -21.64 42.24
N ARG A 1045 -14.21 -20.81 42.63
CA ARG A 1045 -15.49 -21.23 43.23
C ARG A 1045 -16.64 -20.45 42.60
N GLY A 1046 -17.79 -21.11 42.41
CA GLY A 1046 -18.98 -20.49 41.83
C GLY A 1046 -19.74 -21.43 40.91
N ALA A 1047 -20.66 -20.89 40.11
CA ALA A 1047 -21.26 -21.59 38.98
C ALA A 1047 -20.19 -21.98 37.93
N PRO A 1048 -20.47 -22.92 37.01
CA PRO A 1048 -19.70 -23.05 35.77
C PRO A 1048 -19.65 -21.69 35.03
N PRO A 1049 -18.55 -21.36 34.32
CA PRO A 1049 -18.50 -20.16 33.49
C PRO A 1049 -19.52 -20.28 32.34
N ALA A 1050 -20.15 -19.16 31.98
CA ALA A 1050 -21.02 -19.10 30.81
C ALA A 1050 -20.16 -18.96 29.54
N LEU A 1051 -20.39 -19.83 28.55
CA LEU A 1051 -19.62 -19.90 27.31
C LEU A 1051 -20.57 -19.99 26.09
N PRO A 1052 -20.86 -18.87 25.41
CA PRO A 1052 -21.57 -18.87 24.14
C PRO A 1052 -20.86 -19.76 23.10
N GLY A 1053 -21.64 -20.42 22.22
CA GLY A 1053 -21.09 -21.29 21.16
C GLY A 1053 -20.45 -22.61 21.62
N SER A 1054 -20.27 -22.84 22.93
CA SER A 1054 -19.57 -24.03 23.46
C SER A 1054 -20.17 -25.38 23.08
N ALA A 1055 -21.44 -25.44 22.67
CA ALA A 1055 -22.06 -26.66 22.16
C ALA A 1055 -21.40 -27.19 20.87
N THR A 1056 -20.90 -26.30 20.00
CA THR A 1056 -20.24 -26.64 18.74
C THR A 1056 -18.74 -26.87 18.95
N VAL A 1057 -18.08 -25.99 19.72
CA VAL A 1057 -16.62 -25.96 19.86
C VAL A 1057 -16.07 -27.07 20.76
N LEU A 1058 -16.77 -27.45 21.83
CA LEU A 1058 -16.26 -28.47 22.77
C LEU A 1058 -16.16 -29.88 22.14
N PRO A 1059 -17.03 -30.32 21.20
CA PRO A 1059 -16.78 -31.48 20.35
C PRO A 1059 -15.47 -31.39 19.55
N GLU A 1060 -15.29 -30.35 18.74
CA GLU A 1060 -14.11 -30.19 17.86
C GLU A 1060 -12.80 -30.18 18.66
N LEU A 1061 -12.76 -29.51 19.81
CA LEU A 1061 -11.58 -29.50 20.67
C LEU A 1061 -11.22 -30.92 21.16
N ARG A 1062 -12.19 -31.82 21.38
CA ARG A 1062 -11.88 -33.22 21.76
C ARG A 1062 -11.22 -33.98 20.62
N GLU A 1063 -11.64 -33.73 19.39
CA GLU A 1063 -11.05 -34.33 18.18
C GLU A 1063 -9.61 -33.84 17.99
N ARG A 1064 -9.33 -32.57 18.35
CA ARG A 1064 -7.98 -31.97 18.46
C ARG A 1064 -7.21 -32.40 19.73
N GLY A 1065 -7.65 -33.44 20.44
CA GLY A 1065 -6.95 -34.00 21.61
C GLY A 1065 -7.08 -33.22 22.93
N TRP A 1066 -8.06 -32.32 23.07
CA TRP A 1066 -8.30 -31.60 24.33
C TRP A 1066 -9.12 -32.40 25.35
N VAL A 1067 -8.60 -32.50 26.57
CA VAL A 1067 -9.30 -33.03 27.74
C VAL A 1067 -10.11 -31.91 28.40
N ILE A 1068 -11.43 -31.99 28.25
CA ILE A 1068 -12.38 -30.97 28.71
C ILE A 1068 -12.98 -31.36 30.07
N ASP A 1069 -12.93 -30.46 31.05
CA ASP A 1069 -13.54 -30.65 32.37
C ASP A 1069 -15.06 -30.86 32.25
N PRO A 1070 -15.63 -31.95 32.81
CA PRO A 1070 -17.07 -32.23 32.76
C PRO A 1070 -17.98 -31.09 33.25
N VAL A 1071 -17.47 -30.18 34.09
CA VAL A 1071 -18.20 -28.99 34.57
C VAL A 1071 -18.60 -28.06 33.41
N LEU A 1072 -17.81 -28.01 32.33
CA LEU A 1072 -18.08 -27.15 31.16
C LEU A 1072 -19.20 -27.68 30.27
N ASN A 1073 -19.47 -28.99 30.27
CA ASN A 1073 -20.60 -29.57 29.52
C ASN A 1073 -21.97 -29.07 30.01
N ALA A 1074 -22.07 -28.68 31.28
CA ALA A 1074 -23.29 -28.11 31.83
C ALA A 1074 -23.59 -26.69 31.31
N SER A 1075 -22.57 -25.96 30.87
CA SER A 1075 -22.71 -24.61 30.29
C SER A 1075 -23.24 -24.61 28.85
N ALA A 1076 -23.06 -25.71 28.11
CA ALA A 1076 -23.46 -25.84 26.71
C ALA A 1076 -24.99 -25.88 26.46
N HIS A 1077 -25.81 -25.78 27.51
CA HIS A 1077 -27.27 -25.84 27.45
C HIS A 1077 -27.98 -24.48 27.61
N VAL A 1078 -27.22 -23.37 27.60
CA VAL A 1078 -27.80 -22.01 27.62
C VAL A 1078 -28.11 -21.57 26.18
N PRO A 1079 -29.37 -21.33 25.79
CA PRO A 1079 -29.70 -20.90 24.44
C PRO A 1079 -29.13 -19.51 24.14
N VAL A 1080 -28.60 -19.32 22.94
CA VAL A 1080 -28.28 -17.99 22.42
C VAL A 1080 -29.60 -17.26 22.15
N SER A 1081 -29.93 -16.25 22.95
CA SER A 1081 -30.97 -15.28 22.59
C SER A 1081 -30.42 -14.38 21.49
N GLY A 1082 -31.04 -14.40 20.31
CA GLY A 1082 -30.54 -13.68 19.14
C GLY A 1082 -30.42 -12.17 19.34
N ARG A 1083 -29.49 -11.58 18.58
CA ARG A 1083 -29.58 -10.17 18.14
C ARG A 1083 -30.62 -10.07 17.03
#